data_AF-A0AAV2UYW6-F1
#
_entry.id   AF-A0AAV2UYW6-F1
#
_cell.length_a   1.000
_cell.length_b   1.000
_cell.length_c   1.000
_cell.angle_alpha   90.00
_cell.angle_beta   90.00
_cell.angle_gamma   90.00
#
_symmetry.space_group_name_H-M   'P 1'
#
loop_
_entity.id
_entity.type
_entity.pdbx_description
1 polymer ?
#
loop_
_entity_poly.entity_id
_entity_poly.type
_entity_poly.pdbx_seq_one_letter_code
_entity_poly.pdbx_strand_id
1 'polypeptide(L)'
;MAYTLTLLGTDTTFTPKPDTGYEHGETLSYVSTLVDRPGEPQLTDNITHYRNSNIAVVDGPDTMGKAVGDRIARGVASILEAISRGETDISIMAHSRGAVEAILVAHELERIQENFKQGKGSADLRNSKCPLTKTAMEAQKDTYESLKLEGIANNINNVKLSIFNIDPVPGGDYLGAPVGWKDERFFRVPKIVKEYEQCVYENERTRCFKAIVPKCDSSDTKFNLFSLPGHHGTGSGNLNDQQKIPVAIEGKTTEHAQQLMIIKLIDFLARNGVAIKAGQNIDEEQVDKPSFDDLIQPLFDEDGKIKKEELKEKYLTLYQDIIKNKAAYEHFNKTSYPVLGQEQSIQKWFGSYRDDRIILHQAYKDAFLSDVLPHLPGGHFVNYDHARLTINQELGLEDGLPLNEVVDKTVKRLGEIMNRSSKLSQLKNDDKASFSDSVANDNYVHAMQSKEGFNILVDSLEGLIGEVGNIYIHDKHKSMSEDERDALFKSVKGAINSFKSDDLKDNELATAVREKIDTTIKNILTAKITRLNGDAEILSQKLGENLSEEVKSAFDKLLLTLRSGDVNNDRINEFDGFKNQLIRLLESKPPQIKESRELLEEKLKSFEKTDPPDVVNEEMTSFFGELLEVIPNYDVNKLMKDANQLYDELDSLKESFSSFKELNDSLDYAQLQTKLEEKQRQLIDQTARYIQKNNLNLEKDIDPLFIDPLFKDNKSPLYEQIKLVASNYGLENPDFVKLERQNSELSCKLDEQVEKIKELQQIKVRHDADKIKLEELNQELQVLRDSGSEKEKKVEQIRQEIAALRTRIQSQDRQQDALEKQIRALNSVINLLMGDKDRLRLDSEIQDNRINDLKELVNRLNTDEEQECTAVVRTLKKLTKDHLNYLTAKKGNTQNDTIKEQIEITENLQGILDNTKDYPLPSERIKAFTNQLKEDNKKLSAQHDPDPAWKRFAKSCLITIGVICSGIIPGILALAAYNHFKDKSSPQSFTDKYKNELSKIKQQSDISKYQTEGETQNLTTTGLAR
;
A
#
# COMPACT_ATOMS: atom_id res chain seq x y z
N MET A 1 7.17 40.24 6.95
CA MET A 1 8.45 40.12 7.69
C MET A 1 8.52 38.68 8.18
N ALA A 2 9.70 38.06 8.04
CA ALA A 2 9.87 36.64 8.34
C ALA A 2 10.32 36.42 9.79
N TYR A 3 9.90 35.31 10.38
CA TYR A 3 10.34 34.85 11.70
C TYR A 3 10.69 33.36 11.65
N THR A 4 11.71 32.95 12.41
CA THR A 4 12.21 31.57 12.45
C THR A 4 12.02 30.95 13.83
N LEU A 5 11.51 29.73 13.88
CA LEU A 5 11.52 28.89 15.07
C LEU A 5 12.42 27.67 14.81
N THR A 6 13.28 27.36 15.77
CA THR A 6 14.11 26.16 15.75
C THR A 6 13.75 25.25 16.92
N LEU A 7 13.42 23.99 16.63
CA LEU A 7 13.11 22.98 17.65
C LEU A 7 14.14 21.86 17.58
N LEU A 8 14.98 21.75 18.62
CA LEU A 8 16.07 20.77 18.66
C LEU A 8 15.56 19.35 18.99
N GLY A 9 16.40 18.35 18.66
CA GLY A 9 16.09 16.93 18.89
C GLY A 9 16.14 16.51 20.36
N THR A 10 15.77 15.27 20.65
CA THR A 10 15.77 14.69 22.01
C THR A 10 17.12 14.92 22.70
N ASP A 11 17.09 15.41 23.94
CA ASP A 11 18.28 15.70 24.77
C ASP A 11 19.34 16.59 24.08
N THR A 12 18.94 17.34 23.06
CA THR A 12 19.81 18.24 22.30
C THR A 12 19.66 19.67 22.85
N THR A 13 20.79 20.29 23.18
CA THR A 13 20.87 21.68 23.63
C THR A 13 21.51 22.54 22.55
N PHE A 14 21.33 23.86 22.62
CA PHE A 14 21.91 24.78 21.65
C PHE A 14 23.45 24.74 21.64
N THR A 15 24.01 24.04 20.65
CA THR A 15 25.46 23.77 20.50
C THR A 15 25.96 24.21 19.12
N PRO A 16 26.08 25.53 18.85
CA PRO A 16 26.50 26.03 17.54
C PRO A 16 28.01 25.91 17.27
N LYS A 17 28.81 25.52 18.27
CA LYS A 17 30.27 25.41 18.21
C LYS A 17 30.69 23.94 18.46
N PRO A 18 31.87 23.50 17.96
CA PRO A 18 32.39 22.17 18.22
C PRO A 18 32.41 21.77 19.70
N ASP A 19 31.92 20.57 20.01
CA ASP A 19 31.96 19.96 21.35
C ASP A 19 32.26 18.44 21.28
N THR A 20 32.14 17.73 22.41
CA THR A 20 32.39 16.28 22.46
C THR A 20 31.34 15.43 21.73
N GLY A 21 30.16 15.99 21.45
CA GLY A 21 29.06 15.31 20.76
C GLY A 21 29.00 15.62 19.26
N TYR A 22 29.44 16.81 18.86
CA TYR A 22 29.36 17.38 17.52
C TYR A 22 30.70 18.02 17.12
N GLU A 23 31.44 17.37 16.22
CA GLU A 23 32.79 17.79 15.81
C GLU A 23 32.84 19.18 15.17
N HIS A 24 31.76 19.57 14.47
CA HIS A 24 31.63 20.87 13.82
C HIS A 24 30.52 21.75 14.42
N GLY A 25 29.93 21.32 15.55
CA GLY A 25 28.70 21.90 16.09
C GLY A 25 27.43 21.22 15.55
N GLU A 26 26.34 21.37 16.28
CA GLU A 26 25.03 20.83 15.94
C GLU A 26 24.40 21.67 14.82
N THR A 27 23.89 21.01 13.78
CA THR A 27 23.46 21.62 12.52
C THR A 27 22.42 22.72 12.68
N LEU A 28 21.33 22.48 13.42
CA LEU A 28 20.27 23.47 13.58
C LEU A 28 20.74 24.65 14.42
N SER A 29 21.52 24.38 15.47
CA SER A 29 22.13 25.40 16.33
C SER A 29 23.06 26.30 15.51
N TYR A 30 23.92 25.71 14.69
CA TYR A 30 24.82 26.44 13.80
C TYR A 30 24.05 27.32 12.81
N VAL A 31 23.09 26.75 12.06
CA VAL A 31 22.28 27.52 11.09
C VAL A 31 21.49 28.64 11.77
N SER A 32 20.99 28.42 12.99
CA SER A 32 20.29 29.46 13.77
C SER A 32 21.15 30.69 14.05
N THR A 33 22.48 30.51 14.14
CA THR A 33 23.40 31.65 14.33
C THR A 33 23.55 32.53 13.09
N LEU A 34 23.16 32.04 11.91
CA LEU A 34 23.24 32.76 10.64
C LEU A 34 22.02 33.67 10.39
N VAL A 35 20.91 33.47 11.11
CA VAL A 35 19.72 34.33 10.99
C VAL A 35 20.02 35.72 11.55
N ASP A 36 19.76 36.75 10.74
CA ASP A 36 20.14 38.12 11.06
C ASP A 36 19.59 38.59 12.42
N ARG A 37 20.43 39.29 13.19
CA ARG A 37 20.20 39.78 14.56
C ARG A 37 20.00 41.30 14.61
N PRO A 38 18.87 41.88 14.15
CA PRO A 38 18.60 43.28 14.38
C PRO A 38 18.15 43.50 15.83
N GLY A 39 18.93 44.26 16.62
CA GLY A 39 18.55 44.72 17.96
C GLY A 39 19.21 43.98 19.13
N GLU A 40 18.77 44.30 20.36
CA GLU A 40 19.31 43.71 21.60
C GLU A 40 18.83 42.26 21.80
N PRO A 41 19.64 41.38 22.41
CA PRO A 41 19.23 40.03 22.80
C PRO A 41 17.95 40.07 23.66
N GLN A 42 16.98 39.21 23.35
CA GLN A 42 15.76 39.10 24.17
C GLN A 42 16.03 38.27 25.43
N LEU A 43 15.17 38.40 26.45
CA LEU A 43 15.19 37.56 27.64
C LEU A 43 15.15 36.08 27.25
N THR A 44 16.21 35.36 27.61
CA THR A 44 16.36 33.91 27.44
C THR A 44 16.12 33.20 28.77
N ASP A 45 15.81 31.91 28.70
CA ASP A 45 15.82 31.03 29.87
C ASP A 45 16.63 29.76 29.57
N ASN A 46 16.61 28.80 30.50
CA ASN A 46 17.37 27.55 30.41
C ASN A 46 16.86 26.57 29.33
N ILE A 47 15.87 26.94 28.53
CA ILE A 47 15.29 26.11 27.47
C ILE A 47 15.31 26.87 26.14
N THR A 48 15.05 28.17 26.17
CA THR A 48 15.15 29.05 24.99
C THR A 48 16.45 29.84 25.07
N HIS A 49 17.57 29.15 24.85
CA HIS A 49 18.93 29.67 25.04
C HIS A 49 19.33 30.77 24.04
N TYR A 50 18.80 30.69 22.82
CA TYR A 50 19.14 31.62 21.76
C TYR A 50 17.89 32.26 21.17
N ARG A 51 17.76 33.58 21.36
CA ARG A 51 16.54 34.32 21.01
C ARG A 51 16.83 35.77 20.63
N ASN A 52 16.23 36.23 19.54
CA ASN A 52 16.17 37.64 19.14
C ASN A 52 14.81 37.94 18.47
N SER A 53 14.66 39.11 17.85
CA SER A 53 13.40 39.50 17.20
C SER A 53 12.98 38.61 16.03
N ASN A 54 13.94 37.94 15.38
CA ASN A 54 13.75 37.17 14.15
C ASN A 54 13.83 35.66 14.37
N ILE A 55 14.36 35.19 15.50
CA ILE A 55 14.50 33.75 15.78
C ILE A 55 14.35 33.41 17.25
N ALA A 56 13.79 32.23 17.54
CA ALA A 56 13.92 31.53 18.81
C ALA A 56 14.38 30.08 18.58
N VAL A 57 15.36 29.63 19.37
CA VAL A 57 15.79 28.24 19.45
C VAL A 57 15.33 27.65 20.76
N VAL A 58 14.59 26.55 20.68
CA VAL A 58 14.07 25.81 21.82
C VAL A 58 14.80 24.48 21.90
N ASP A 59 15.40 24.22 23.06
CA ASP A 59 16.08 22.97 23.36
C ASP A 59 15.13 21.78 23.33
N GLY A 60 15.72 20.62 23.06
CA GLY A 60 15.03 19.35 22.97
C GLY A 60 14.23 18.95 24.20
N PRO A 61 13.21 18.10 24.03
CA PRO A 61 12.57 17.40 25.14
C PRO A 61 13.46 16.27 25.68
N ASP A 62 13.13 15.80 26.88
CA ASP A 62 13.80 14.65 27.50
C ASP A 62 13.54 13.33 26.75
N THR A 63 14.38 12.32 26.98
CA THR A 63 14.24 10.97 26.42
C THR A 63 12.88 10.31 26.67
N MET A 64 12.15 10.68 27.72
CA MET A 64 10.82 10.14 28.03
C MET A 64 9.68 10.97 27.43
N GLY A 65 9.99 12.09 26.76
CA GLY A 65 9.02 12.93 26.07
C GLY A 65 8.09 13.68 27.02
N LYS A 66 8.44 13.81 28.31
CA LYS A 66 7.59 14.50 29.30
C LYS A 66 7.54 16.01 29.05
N ALA A 67 8.62 16.57 28.49
CA ALA A 67 8.76 17.99 28.18
C ALA A 67 8.15 18.42 26.84
N VAL A 68 7.64 17.51 26.00
CA VAL A 68 7.14 17.87 24.64
C VAL A 68 6.03 18.93 24.69
N GLY A 69 5.14 18.86 25.69
CA GLY A 69 4.09 19.86 25.90
C GLY A 69 4.65 21.27 26.15
N ASP A 70 5.74 21.36 26.92
CA ASP A 70 6.45 22.61 27.23
C ASP A 70 7.14 23.20 26.00
N ARG A 71 7.82 22.37 25.19
CA ARG A 71 8.49 22.82 23.97
C ARG A 71 7.50 23.36 22.94
N ILE A 72 6.38 22.65 22.74
CA ILE A 72 5.30 23.10 21.85
C ILE A 72 4.71 24.43 22.37
N ALA A 73 4.44 24.55 23.67
CA ALA A 73 3.90 25.79 24.25
C ALA A 73 4.85 26.98 24.06
N ARG A 74 6.17 26.78 24.18
CA ARG A 74 7.19 27.82 23.94
C ARG A 74 7.29 28.21 22.47
N GLY A 75 7.25 27.23 21.57
CA GLY A 75 7.24 27.46 20.13
C GLY A 75 6.02 28.29 19.70
N VAL A 76 4.82 27.91 20.17
CA VAL A 76 3.57 28.65 19.90
C VAL A 76 3.64 30.07 20.47
N ALA A 77 4.09 30.24 21.72
CA ALA A 77 4.20 31.57 22.33
C ALA A 77 5.16 32.49 21.56
N SER A 78 6.31 31.96 21.14
CA SER A 78 7.32 32.72 20.39
C SER A 78 6.80 33.18 19.03
N ILE A 79 6.08 32.31 18.32
CA ILE A 79 5.46 32.65 17.03
C ILE A 79 4.31 33.66 17.22
N LEU A 80 3.45 33.49 18.23
CA LEU A 80 2.38 34.46 18.50
C LEU A 80 2.92 35.85 18.85
N GLU A 81 4.04 35.90 19.57
CA GLU A 81 4.72 37.18 19.84
C GLU A 81 5.22 37.83 18.55
N ALA A 82 5.79 37.06 17.62
CA ALA A 82 6.17 37.55 16.30
C ALA A 82 4.97 38.04 15.49
N ILE A 83 3.88 37.27 15.46
CA ILE A 83 2.65 37.67 14.78
C ILE A 83 2.10 38.98 15.38
N SER A 84 2.24 39.17 16.69
CA SER A 84 1.83 40.41 17.36
C SER A 84 2.60 41.66 16.91
N ARG A 85 3.79 41.49 16.33
CA ARG A 85 4.65 42.55 15.79
C ARG A 85 4.47 42.78 14.28
N GLY A 86 3.79 41.88 13.56
CA GLY A 86 3.53 42.01 12.12
C GLY A 86 4.11 40.89 11.26
N GLU A 87 4.78 39.91 11.86
CA GLU A 87 5.41 38.79 11.16
C GLU A 87 4.34 37.78 10.72
N THR A 88 4.29 37.49 9.42
CA THR A 88 3.27 36.61 8.81
C THR A 88 3.88 35.42 8.08
N ASP A 89 5.16 35.49 7.72
CA ASP A 89 5.88 34.40 7.06
C ASP A 89 6.74 33.71 8.12
N ILE A 90 6.36 32.51 8.53
CA ILE A 90 7.00 31.81 9.64
C ILE A 90 7.70 30.55 9.14
N SER A 91 9.01 30.46 9.36
CA SER A 91 9.81 29.28 9.04
C SER A 91 10.07 28.47 10.30
N ILE A 92 9.88 27.16 10.24
CA ILE A 92 10.23 26.24 11.33
C ILE A 92 11.27 25.25 10.81
N MET A 93 12.38 25.10 11.52
CA MET A 93 13.38 24.06 11.24
C MET A 93 13.56 23.19 12.48
N ALA A 94 13.55 21.88 12.31
CA ALA A 94 13.47 20.99 13.45
C ALA A 94 14.06 19.60 13.19
N HIS A 95 14.50 18.91 14.25
CA HIS A 95 15.08 17.56 14.18
C HIS A 95 14.44 16.61 15.18
N SER A 96 14.36 15.31 14.85
CA SER A 96 13.95 14.25 15.78
C SER A 96 12.58 14.52 16.42
N ARG A 97 12.47 14.50 17.75
CA ARG A 97 11.24 14.87 18.47
C ARG A 97 10.85 16.32 18.25
N GLY A 98 11.81 17.25 18.15
CA GLY A 98 11.54 18.63 17.78
C GLY A 98 10.81 18.75 16.43
N ALA A 99 11.11 17.87 15.48
CA ALA A 99 10.41 17.83 14.19
C ALA A 99 8.96 17.33 14.32
N VAL A 100 8.68 16.44 15.28
CA VAL A 100 7.30 16.05 15.64
C VAL A 100 6.57 17.21 16.35
N GLU A 101 7.26 17.92 17.24
CA GLU A 101 6.75 19.12 17.89
C GLU A 101 6.41 20.22 16.86
N ALA A 102 7.22 20.40 15.81
CA ALA A 102 6.95 21.36 14.73
C ALA A 102 5.61 21.12 14.03
N ILE A 103 5.28 19.85 13.75
CA ILE A 103 3.97 19.46 13.19
C ILE A 103 2.85 19.89 14.15
N LEU A 104 3.03 19.68 15.44
CA LEU A 104 2.01 20.05 16.43
C LEU A 104 1.91 21.55 16.69
N VAL A 105 3.02 22.28 16.66
CA VAL A 105 3.02 23.75 16.69
C VAL A 105 2.19 24.28 15.52
N ALA A 106 2.33 23.71 14.32
CA ALA A 106 1.51 24.09 13.17
C ALA A 106 0.00 23.84 13.40
N HIS A 107 -0.37 22.70 14.00
CA HIS A 107 -1.77 22.42 14.35
C HIS A 107 -2.33 23.40 15.39
N GLU A 108 -1.54 23.78 16.38
CA GLU A 108 -1.97 24.76 17.38
C GLU A 108 -2.12 26.16 16.78
N LEU A 109 -1.24 26.56 15.86
CA LEU A 109 -1.36 27.84 15.16
C LEU A 109 -2.58 27.88 14.22
N GLU A 110 -2.87 26.79 13.49
CA GLU A 110 -4.10 26.70 12.69
C GLU A 110 -5.35 26.78 13.58
N ARG A 111 -5.37 26.05 14.70
CA ARG A 111 -6.46 26.13 15.68
C ARG A 111 -6.68 27.56 16.18
N ILE A 112 -5.60 28.27 16.50
CA ILE A 112 -5.67 29.66 16.96
C ILE A 112 -6.17 30.58 15.85
N GLN A 113 -5.68 30.42 14.62
CA GLN A 113 -6.16 31.16 13.46
C GLN A 113 -7.67 30.98 13.26
N GLU A 114 -8.17 29.75 13.33
CA GLU A 114 -9.61 29.45 13.21
C GLU A 114 -10.43 30.01 14.38
N ASN A 115 -9.88 30.02 15.60
CA ASN A 115 -10.53 30.64 16.75
C ASN A 115 -10.73 32.15 16.54
N PHE A 116 -9.72 32.87 16.02
CA PHE A 116 -9.86 34.30 15.71
C PHE A 116 -10.88 34.56 14.60
N LYS A 117 -10.96 33.70 13.56
CA LYS A 117 -12.03 33.79 12.54
C LYS A 117 -13.43 33.63 13.13
N GLN A 118 -13.56 32.86 14.21
CA GLN A 118 -14.83 32.62 14.92
C GLN A 118 -15.14 33.67 16.00
N GLY A 119 -14.31 34.72 16.14
CA GLY A 119 -14.52 35.77 17.15
C GLY A 119 -14.22 35.34 18.60
N LYS A 120 -13.44 34.26 18.79
CA LYS A 120 -13.00 33.79 20.11
C LYS A 120 -11.83 34.65 20.65
N GLY A 121 -11.68 34.68 21.98
CA GLY A 121 -10.80 35.62 22.69
C GLY A 121 -9.49 35.02 23.21
N SER A 122 -8.78 35.75 24.08
CA SER A 122 -7.46 35.38 24.62
C SER A 122 -7.43 34.11 25.45
N ALA A 123 -8.52 33.80 26.17
CA ALA A 123 -8.63 32.55 26.92
C ALA A 123 -8.49 31.31 26.03
N ASP A 124 -8.83 31.42 24.75
CA ASP A 124 -8.79 30.32 23.79
C ASP A 124 -7.40 30.05 23.21
N LEU A 125 -6.41 30.92 23.45
CA LEU A 125 -5.02 30.67 23.04
C LEU A 125 -4.48 29.41 23.74
N ARG A 126 -4.79 29.23 25.02
CA ARG A 126 -4.26 28.15 25.87
C ARG A 126 -5.08 26.85 25.81
N ASN A 127 -6.19 26.84 25.07
CA ASN A 127 -7.10 25.70 24.93
C ASN A 127 -6.61 24.67 23.89
N SER A 128 -5.37 24.17 24.05
CA SER A 128 -4.84 23.10 23.18
C SER A 128 -5.64 21.80 23.30
N LYS A 129 -5.73 21.07 22.19
CA LYS A 129 -6.29 19.71 22.16
C LYS A 129 -5.35 18.69 22.80
N CYS A 130 -4.04 18.96 22.86
CA CYS A 130 -3.08 18.12 23.55
C CYS A 130 -3.13 18.39 25.06
N PRO A 131 -3.37 17.38 25.91
CA PRO A 131 -3.34 17.57 27.37
C PRO A 131 -1.99 18.08 27.88
N LEU A 132 -0.87 17.59 27.32
CA LEU A 132 0.48 18.01 27.71
C LEU A 132 0.71 19.49 27.36
N THR A 133 0.44 19.88 26.12
CA THR A 133 0.58 21.28 25.68
C THR A 133 -0.37 22.21 26.43
N LYS A 134 -1.63 21.81 26.65
CA LYS A 134 -2.58 22.60 27.44
C LYS A 134 -2.07 22.87 28.86
N THR A 135 -1.55 21.83 29.51
CA THR A 135 -0.98 21.94 30.87
C THR A 135 0.22 22.89 30.87
N ALA A 136 1.11 22.77 29.88
CA ALA A 136 2.27 23.65 29.74
C ALA A 136 1.89 25.11 29.44
N MET A 137 0.91 25.34 28.55
CA MET A 137 0.38 26.67 28.26
C MET A 137 -0.24 27.33 29.50
N GLU A 138 -0.89 26.55 30.38
CA GLU A 138 -1.40 27.07 31.66
C GLU A 138 -0.26 27.36 32.64
N ALA A 139 0.77 26.51 32.71
CA ALA A 139 1.96 26.77 33.52
C ALA A 139 2.71 28.04 33.07
N GLN A 140 2.62 28.39 31.79
CA GLN A 140 3.20 29.60 31.19
C GLN A 140 2.16 30.73 31.01
N LYS A 141 1.12 30.78 31.86
CA LYS A 141 0.02 31.75 31.75
C LYS A 141 0.49 33.20 31.57
N ASP A 142 1.46 33.64 32.36
CA ASP A 142 1.96 35.02 32.32
C ASP A 142 2.54 35.39 30.95
N THR A 143 3.25 34.45 30.29
CA THR A 143 3.76 34.62 28.92
C THR A 143 2.61 34.87 27.95
N TYR A 144 1.56 34.05 28.00
CA TYR A 144 0.41 34.16 27.10
C TYR A 144 -0.45 35.41 27.38
N GLU A 145 -0.56 35.84 28.64
CA GLU A 145 -1.28 37.06 29.02
C GLU A 145 -0.52 38.34 28.64
N SER A 146 0.80 38.27 28.49
CA SER A 146 1.64 39.39 28.04
C SER A 146 1.58 39.65 26.53
N LEU A 147 1.01 38.73 25.74
CA LEU A 147 0.94 38.84 24.28
C LEU A 147 0.02 40.00 23.84
N LYS A 148 0.46 40.77 22.84
CA LYS A 148 -0.34 41.87 22.26
C LYS A 148 -1.45 41.32 21.36
N LEU A 149 -2.60 41.02 21.95
CA LEU A 149 -3.75 40.38 21.29
C LEU A 149 -4.26 41.13 20.06
N GLU A 150 -4.26 42.46 20.08
CA GLU A 150 -4.70 43.28 18.94
C GLU A 150 -3.81 43.04 17.72
N GLY A 151 -2.48 43.00 17.92
CA GLY A 151 -1.54 42.67 16.86
C GLY A 151 -1.74 41.26 16.33
N ILE A 152 -1.98 40.28 17.22
CA ILE A 152 -2.26 38.90 16.81
C ILE A 152 -3.53 38.83 15.97
N ALA A 153 -4.63 39.44 16.43
CA ALA A 153 -5.91 39.44 15.72
C ALA A 153 -5.80 40.06 14.31
N ASN A 154 -5.00 41.12 14.17
CA ASN A 154 -4.80 41.81 12.89
C ASN A 154 -3.98 40.99 11.87
N ASN A 155 -3.07 40.14 12.35
CA ASN A 155 -2.07 39.49 11.49
C ASN A 155 -2.28 37.98 11.30
N ILE A 156 -2.86 37.27 12.27
CA ILE A 156 -2.94 35.79 12.30
C ILE A 156 -3.60 35.18 11.06
N ASN A 157 -4.57 35.86 10.44
CA ASN A 157 -5.26 35.39 9.25
C ASN A 157 -4.38 35.35 8.00
N ASN A 158 -3.30 36.14 7.98
CA ASN A 158 -2.35 36.19 6.88
C ASN A 158 -1.13 35.29 7.11
N VAL A 159 -1.08 34.60 8.26
CA VAL A 159 0.06 33.75 8.63
C VAL A 159 0.14 32.53 7.73
N LYS A 160 1.35 32.26 7.26
CA LYS A 160 1.72 31.08 6.48
C LYS A 160 2.94 30.45 7.13
N LEU A 161 2.95 29.12 7.20
CA LEU A 161 4.08 28.37 7.73
C LEU A 161 4.84 27.67 6.61
N SER A 162 6.16 27.65 6.74
CA SER A 162 7.05 26.76 5.99
C SER A 162 7.84 25.92 6.99
N ILE A 163 7.89 24.61 6.82
CA ILE A 163 8.52 23.68 7.77
C ILE A 163 9.59 22.84 7.09
N PHE A 164 10.76 22.74 7.70
CA PHE A 164 11.82 21.82 7.32
C PHE A 164 12.13 20.87 8.48
N ASN A 165 11.76 19.60 8.30
CA ASN A 165 11.89 18.56 9.32
C ASN A 165 13.02 17.58 8.98
N ILE A 166 13.94 17.40 9.90
CA ILE A 166 14.99 16.38 9.83
C ILE A 166 14.56 15.19 10.68
N ASP A 167 14.25 14.09 10.02
CA ASP A 167 14.03 12.78 10.62
C ASP A 167 13.05 12.77 11.81
N PRO A 168 11.76 13.12 11.60
CA PRO A 168 10.77 13.30 12.67
C PRO A 168 10.45 11.98 13.37
N VAL A 169 10.93 11.80 14.60
CA VAL A 169 10.80 10.56 15.38
C VAL A 169 10.04 10.85 16.69
N PRO A 170 8.85 10.26 16.91
CA PRO A 170 8.07 10.48 18.13
C PRO A 170 8.53 9.59 19.31
N GLY A 171 9.47 8.69 19.06
CA GLY A 171 9.80 7.56 19.93
C GLY A 171 8.88 6.36 19.69
N GLY A 172 9.08 5.29 20.45
CA GLY A 172 8.29 4.06 20.36
C GLY A 172 8.02 3.46 21.73
N ASP A 173 7.36 2.31 21.73
CA ASP A 173 7.23 1.50 22.93
C ASP A 173 8.52 0.66 23.03
N TYR A 174 9.29 0.86 24.09
CA TYR A 174 10.46 0.03 24.39
C TYR A 174 10.14 -0.75 25.65
N LEU A 175 10.15 -2.08 25.55
CA LEU A 175 9.80 -2.97 26.65
C LEU A 175 8.39 -2.72 27.22
N GLY A 176 7.41 -2.40 26.36
CA GLY A 176 6.04 -2.12 26.80
C GLY A 176 5.86 -0.80 27.57
N ALA A 177 6.94 -0.07 27.85
CA ALA A 177 6.90 1.28 28.35
C ALA A 177 6.90 2.27 27.17
N PRO A 178 6.00 3.27 27.15
CA PRO A 178 6.06 4.31 26.14
C PRO A 178 7.30 5.18 26.40
N VAL A 179 8.35 4.94 25.62
CA VAL A 179 9.51 5.84 25.52
C VAL A 179 9.25 6.91 24.46
N GLY A 180 8.12 6.79 23.74
CA GLY A 180 7.61 7.76 22.80
C GLY A 180 6.29 8.39 23.20
N TRP A 181 5.89 9.35 22.38
CA TRP A 181 4.64 10.09 22.50
C TRP A 181 3.68 9.65 21.39
N LYS A 182 2.37 9.57 21.69
CA LYS A 182 1.33 9.21 20.71
C LYS A 182 0.33 10.36 20.51
N ASP A 183 0.08 10.75 19.26
CA ASP A 183 -0.92 11.74 18.84
C ASP A 183 -1.26 11.51 17.35
N GLU A 184 -2.54 11.41 17.00
CA GLU A 184 -2.95 11.16 15.61
C GLU A 184 -2.57 12.31 14.66
N ARG A 185 -2.35 13.52 15.19
CA ARG A 185 -2.00 14.70 14.40
C ARG A 185 -0.60 14.63 13.79
N PHE A 186 0.27 13.76 14.29
CA PHE A 186 1.61 13.54 13.71
C PHE A 186 1.58 13.26 12.22
N PHE A 187 0.54 12.59 11.76
CA PHE A 187 0.44 12.10 10.38
C PHE A 187 -0.24 13.10 9.44
N ARG A 188 -0.47 14.33 9.90
CA ARG A 188 -1.27 15.34 9.22
C ARG A 188 -0.51 16.67 9.22
N VAL A 189 -0.22 17.23 8.06
CA VAL A 189 0.32 18.59 7.93
C VAL A 189 -0.88 19.54 7.71
N PRO A 190 -1.14 20.51 8.61
CA PRO A 190 -2.32 21.37 8.54
C PRO A 190 -2.22 22.40 7.40
N LYS A 191 -3.36 22.97 6.98
CA LYS A 191 -3.50 23.84 5.80
C LYS A 191 -2.81 25.20 5.92
N ILE A 192 -2.53 25.63 7.15
CA ILE A 192 -1.71 26.82 7.42
C ILE A 192 -0.27 26.67 6.87
N VAL A 193 0.21 25.43 6.69
CA VAL A 193 1.52 25.13 6.11
C VAL A 193 1.44 25.20 4.59
N LYS A 194 2.26 26.07 3.99
CA LYS A 194 2.37 26.25 2.54
C LYS A 194 3.53 25.48 1.94
N GLU A 195 4.54 25.19 2.75
CA GLU A 195 5.66 24.37 2.36
C GLU A 195 6.08 23.44 3.49
N TYR A 196 6.30 22.17 3.17
CA TYR A 196 6.78 21.16 4.11
C TYR A 196 7.85 20.32 3.42
N GLU A 197 9.08 20.42 3.91
CA GLU A 197 10.21 19.61 3.48
C GLU A 197 10.63 18.66 4.59
N GLN A 198 10.96 17.42 4.22
CA GLN A 198 11.37 16.40 5.17
C GLN A 198 12.53 15.56 4.64
N CYS A 199 13.57 15.42 5.47
CA CYS A 199 14.65 14.47 5.28
C CYS A 199 14.43 13.22 6.14
N VAL A 200 14.71 12.03 5.60
CA VAL A 200 14.79 10.77 6.35
C VAL A 200 16.12 10.08 6.05
N TYR A 201 16.80 9.56 7.06
CA TYR A 201 18.09 8.87 6.87
C TYR A 201 17.96 7.40 6.50
N GLU A 202 18.76 6.88 5.58
CA GLU A 202 18.57 5.53 5.01
C GLU A 202 19.10 4.39 5.89
N ASN A 203 20.13 4.65 6.69
CA ASN A 203 20.92 3.63 7.39
C ASN A 203 20.58 3.53 8.89
N GLU A 204 19.49 4.16 9.35
CA GLU A 204 19.01 3.98 10.73
C GLU A 204 18.31 2.62 10.89
N ARG A 205 18.68 1.88 11.94
CA ARG A 205 18.16 0.53 12.26
C ARG A 205 17.82 0.37 13.74
N THR A 206 17.93 1.42 14.56
CA THR A 206 17.67 1.36 16.00
C THR A 206 16.16 1.28 16.27
N ARG A 207 15.76 0.46 17.25
CA ARG A 207 14.38 0.45 17.76
C ARG A 207 13.93 1.83 18.24
N CYS A 208 12.63 2.10 18.12
CA CYS A 208 12.02 3.38 18.50
C CYS A 208 12.42 4.60 17.64
N PHE A 209 13.21 4.43 16.57
CA PHE A 209 13.61 5.49 15.64
C PHE A 209 12.82 5.49 14.30
N LYS A 210 11.57 5.01 14.35
CA LYS A 210 10.65 5.01 13.20
C LYS A 210 10.23 6.44 12.89
N ALA A 211 10.71 6.98 11.77
CA ALA A 211 10.39 8.34 11.36
C ALA A 211 8.96 8.43 10.82
N ILE A 212 8.25 9.53 11.12
CA ILE A 212 6.90 9.81 10.61
C ILE A 212 7.00 10.40 9.21
N VAL A 213 6.22 9.88 8.27
CA VAL A 213 5.97 10.53 6.97
C VAL A 213 4.50 10.94 6.93
N PRO A 214 4.18 12.24 7.08
CA PRO A 214 2.79 12.70 7.19
C PRO A 214 2.13 12.89 5.82
N LYS A 215 0.80 13.04 5.84
CA LYS A 215 -0.01 13.47 4.70
C LYS A 215 -0.40 14.95 4.85
N CYS A 216 -0.42 15.71 3.75
CA CYS A 216 -0.88 17.10 3.77
C CYS A 216 -2.42 17.20 3.70
N ASP A 217 -3.01 18.09 4.50
CA ASP A 217 -4.46 18.34 4.54
C ASP A 217 -4.92 19.28 3.41
N SER A 218 -3.99 19.95 2.73
CA SER A 218 -4.23 20.87 1.63
C SER A 218 -3.43 20.45 0.41
N SER A 219 -4.07 20.47 -0.77
CA SER A 219 -3.39 20.31 -2.06
C SER A 219 -2.42 21.46 -2.36
N ASP A 220 -2.68 22.64 -1.80
CA ASP A 220 -1.83 23.83 -1.97
C ASP A 220 -0.48 23.76 -1.22
N THR A 221 -0.29 22.75 -0.35
CA THR A 221 0.95 22.59 0.41
C THR A 221 2.00 21.93 -0.48
N LYS A 222 3.11 22.62 -0.73
CA LYS A 222 4.27 22.02 -1.40
C LYS A 222 4.96 21.04 -0.45
N PHE A 223 4.79 19.74 -0.70
CA PHE A 223 5.40 18.66 0.08
C PHE A 223 6.61 18.08 -0.63
N ASN A 224 7.79 18.16 0.00
CA ASN A 224 9.02 17.54 -0.47
C ASN A 224 9.54 16.52 0.53
N LEU A 225 9.72 15.27 0.11
CA LEU A 225 10.27 14.19 0.93
C LEU A 225 11.49 13.63 0.22
N PHE A 226 12.65 13.65 0.90
CA PHE A 226 13.90 13.12 0.36
C PHE A 226 14.65 12.32 1.42
N SER A 227 15.57 11.46 0.96
CA SER A 227 16.46 10.69 1.83
C SER A 227 17.92 11.10 1.67
N LEU A 228 18.70 10.86 2.72
CA LEU A 228 20.16 10.93 2.72
C LEU A 228 20.75 9.68 3.38
N PRO A 229 21.91 9.19 2.94
CA PRO A 229 22.61 8.13 3.66
C PRO A 229 23.11 8.65 5.02
N GLY A 230 23.09 7.79 6.03
CA GLY A 230 23.35 8.14 7.43
C GLY A 230 22.41 7.44 8.41
N HIS A 231 22.67 7.61 9.70
CA HIS A 231 21.75 7.28 10.79
C HIS A 231 21.04 8.54 11.30
N HIS A 232 20.15 8.40 12.28
CA HIS A 232 19.30 9.49 12.80
C HIS A 232 20.04 10.79 13.15
N GLY A 233 21.28 10.67 13.64
CA GLY A 233 22.11 11.79 14.07
C GLY A 233 23.02 12.38 13.00
N THR A 234 23.17 11.73 11.83
CA THR A 234 24.23 12.08 10.86
C THR A 234 24.15 13.54 10.40
N GLY A 235 23.04 14.00 9.82
CA GLY A 235 22.96 15.41 9.39
C GLY A 235 22.61 16.40 10.51
N SER A 236 22.41 15.94 11.77
CA SER A 236 22.48 16.83 12.95
C SER A 236 23.91 17.10 13.41
N GLY A 237 24.90 16.38 12.86
CA GLY A 237 26.33 16.56 13.14
C GLY A 237 26.99 15.44 13.95
N ASN A 238 26.31 14.31 14.16
CA ASN A 238 26.95 13.12 14.73
C ASN A 238 27.67 12.33 13.63
N LEU A 239 28.99 12.52 13.52
CA LEU A 239 29.84 11.85 12.54
C LEU A 239 30.25 10.43 12.93
N ASN A 240 30.06 10.06 14.20
CA ASN A 240 30.32 8.72 14.73
C ASN A 240 29.11 7.79 14.49
N ASP A 241 29.27 6.49 14.76
CA ASP A 241 28.14 5.57 14.82
C ASP A 241 27.21 5.83 16.03
N GLN A 242 26.11 5.09 16.12
CA GLN A 242 25.15 5.18 17.22
C GLN A 242 25.72 4.75 18.59
N GLN A 243 26.94 4.19 18.62
CA GLN A 243 27.68 3.81 19.82
C GLN A 243 28.79 4.82 20.17
N LYS A 244 28.85 5.95 19.45
CA LYS A 244 29.89 6.99 19.56
C LYS A 244 31.30 6.50 19.19
N ILE A 245 31.38 5.47 18.35
CA ILE A 245 32.63 4.96 17.79
C ILE A 245 32.85 5.62 16.42
N PRO A 246 34.07 6.15 16.14
CA PRO A 246 34.41 6.67 14.83
C PRO A 246 34.26 5.62 13.73
N VAL A 247 33.74 6.02 12.57
CA VAL A 247 33.58 5.15 11.41
C VAL A 247 34.96 4.83 10.81
N ALA A 248 35.51 3.65 11.13
CA ALA A 248 36.86 3.25 10.74
C ALA A 248 36.92 2.66 9.31
N ILE A 249 36.60 3.46 8.29
CA ILE A 249 36.80 3.10 6.88
C ILE A 249 37.89 3.99 6.28
N GLU A 250 38.99 3.36 5.84
CA GLU A 250 40.18 4.07 5.36
C GLU A 250 39.86 5.05 4.22
N GLY A 251 40.24 6.31 4.42
CA GLY A 251 40.06 7.39 3.44
C GLY A 251 38.61 7.78 3.15
N LYS A 252 37.66 7.43 4.05
CA LYS A 252 36.24 7.78 3.92
C LYS A 252 35.73 8.55 5.15
N THR A 253 34.71 9.38 4.96
CA THR A 253 34.07 10.22 6.01
C THR A 253 32.56 10.35 5.77
N THR A 254 31.81 10.72 6.81
CA THR A 254 30.35 10.91 6.81
C THR A 254 29.92 12.37 6.93
N GLU A 255 30.87 13.32 6.95
CA GLU A 255 30.62 14.75 7.16
C GLU A 255 29.78 15.41 6.06
N HIS A 256 29.86 14.93 4.82
CA HIS A 256 29.23 15.56 3.66
C HIS A 256 27.70 15.60 3.77
N ALA A 257 27.08 14.65 4.47
CA ALA A 257 25.64 14.67 4.75
C ALA A 257 25.25 15.85 5.66
N GLN A 258 26.09 16.20 6.65
CA GLN A 258 25.87 17.38 7.50
C GLN A 258 26.03 18.67 6.68
N GLN A 259 27.11 18.76 5.89
CA GLN A 259 27.38 19.92 5.03
C GLN A 259 26.22 20.17 4.06
N LEU A 260 25.70 19.11 3.42
CA LEU A 260 24.55 19.20 2.53
C LEU A 260 23.28 19.66 3.26
N MET A 261 23.06 19.18 4.48
CA MET A 261 21.91 19.58 5.31
C MET A 261 21.96 21.08 5.65
N ILE A 262 23.14 21.59 6.01
CA ILE A 262 23.35 23.03 6.28
C ILE A 262 22.97 23.87 5.06
N ILE A 263 23.46 23.49 3.86
CA ILE A 263 23.14 24.22 2.63
C ILE A 263 21.64 24.16 2.33
N LYS A 264 20.99 23.00 2.47
CA LYS A 264 19.54 22.86 2.27
C LYS A 264 18.73 23.74 3.22
N LEU A 265 19.13 23.84 4.49
CA LEU A 265 18.46 24.71 5.46
C LEU A 265 18.64 26.20 5.13
N ILE A 266 19.84 26.62 4.70
CA ILE A 266 20.12 27.99 4.27
C ILE A 266 19.25 28.37 3.06
N ASP A 267 19.22 27.51 2.04
CA ASP A 267 18.36 27.69 0.86
C ASP A 267 16.88 27.78 1.25
N PHE A 268 16.40 26.85 2.09
CA PHE A 268 15.05 26.84 2.63
C PHE A 268 14.66 28.14 3.34
N LEU A 269 15.53 28.65 4.23
CA LEU A 269 15.28 29.89 4.97
C LEU A 269 15.25 31.09 4.03
N ALA A 270 16.26 31.21 3.15
CA ALA A 270 16.39 32.36 2.25
C ALA A 270 15.23 32.48 1.27
N ARG A 271 14.80 31.37 0.67
CA ARG A 271 13.66 31.36 -0.26
C ARG A 271 12.30 31.57 0.42
N ASN A 272 12.24 31.41 1.74
CA ASN A 272 11.10 31.78 2.59
C ASN A 272 11.25 33.19 3.22
N GLY A 273 12.17 34.01 2.71
CA GLY A 273 12.27 35.42 3.07
C GLY A 273 13.02 35.71 4.38
N VAL A 274 13.69 34.72 4.96
CA VAL A 274 14.53 34.90 6.14
C VAL A 274 15.87 35.53 5.72
N ALA A 275 16.25 36.63 6.38
CA ALA A 275 17.53 37.28 6.16
C ALA A 275 18.66 36.48 6.84
N ILE A 276 19.69 36.15 6.07
CA ILE A 276 20.86 35.37 6.52
C ILE A 276 22.11 36.25 6.42
N LYS A 277 22.96 36.25 7.44
CA LYS A 277 24.27 36.92 7.44
C LYS A 277 25.36 35.96 7.91
N ALA A 278 26.26 35.61 7.00
CA ALA A 278 27.44 34.82 7.32
C ALA A 278 28.45 35.64 8.15
N GLY A 279 29.16 35.00 9.09
CA GLY A 279 30.27 35.62 9.84
C GLY A 279 29.92 36.44 11.08
N GLN A 280 28.71 36.35 11.65
CA GLN A 280 28.30 37.17 12.81
C GLN A 280 28.97 36.80 14.17
N ASN A 281 29.72 35.69 14.27
CA ASN A 281 30.37 35.26 15.53
C ASN A 281 31.82 34.81 15.31
N ILE A 282 32.67 35.62 14.67
CA ILE A 282 34.12 35.40 14.73
C ILE A 282 34.62 36.02 16.04
N ASP A 283 34.60 35.24 17.13
CA ASP A 283 35.44 35.58 18.29
C ASP A 283 36.91 35.40 17.86
N GLU A 284 37.76 36.40 18.09
CA GLU A 284 39.19 36.40 17.66
C GLU A 284 40.00 35.19 18.18
N GLU A 285 39.50 34.44 19.16
CA GLU A 285 40.12 33.21 19.70
C GLU A 285 39.87 31.93 18.85
N GLN A 286 39.14 32.01 17.72
CA GLN A 286 38.65 30.83 16.98
C GLN A 286 39.40 30.45 15.68
N VAL A 287 40.59 31.00 15.42
CA VAL A 287 41.33 30.78 14.16
C VAL A 287 41.76 29.31 13.95
N ASP A 288 41.80 28.48 15.00
CA ASP A 288 42.38 27.12 14.96
C ASP A 288 41.36 25.95 14.93
N LYS A 289 40.04 26.19 14.79
CA LYS A 289 39.03 25.10 14.66
C LYS A 289 38.35 25.10 13.28
N PRO A 290 38.04 23.93 12.70
CA PRO A 290 37.34 23.85 11.42
C PRO A 290 35.95 24.49 11.52
N SER A 291 35.74 25.56 10.75
CA SER A 291 34.49 26.30 10.63
C SER A 291 33.77 25.93 9.32
N PHE A 292 32.44 26.00 9.29
CA PHE A 292 31.67 25.91 8.05
C PHE A 292 31.76 27.17 7.18
N ASP A 293 32.60 28.15 7.53
CA ASP A 293 32.75 29.39 6.76
C ASP A 293 33.18 29.14 5.31
N ASP A 294 34.10 28.21 5.05
CA ASP A 294 34.54 27.86 3.69
C ASP A 294 33.41 27.24 2.85
N LEU A 295 32.43 26.61 3.51
CA LEU A 295 31.24 26.06 2.88
C LEU A 295 30.24 27.16 2.51
N ILE A 296 30.12 28.19 3.35
CA ILE A 296 28.98 29.12 3.37
C ILE A 296 29.31 30.48 2.76
N GLN A 297 30.47 31.06 3.06
CA GLN A 297 30.87 32.38 2.56
C GLN A 297 30.78 32.48 1.02
N PRO A 298 31.16 31.46 0.22
CA PRO A 298 31.04 31.53 -1.24
C PRO A 298 29.59 31.65 -1.74
N LEU A 299 28.60 31.21 -0.95
CA LEU A 299 27.19 31.18 -1.34
C LEU A 299 26.56 32.56 -1.41
N PHE A 300 27.14 33.58 -0.78
CA PHE A 300 26.57 34.91 -0.69
C PHE A 300 27.34 35.92 -1.55
N ASP A 301 26.62 36.91 -2.08
CA ASP A 301 27.20 38.11 -2.69
C ASP A 301 27.48 39.22 -1.66
N GLU A 302 28.04 40.34 -2.11
CA GLU A 302 28.38 41.49 -1.26
C GLU A 302 27.14 42.13 -0.59
N ASP A 303 25.95 41.91 -1.17
CA ASP A 303 24.66 42.37 -0.64
C ASP A 303 24.00 41.34 0.30
N GLY A 304 24.64 40.19 0.54
CA GLY A 304 24.12 39.10 1.38
C GLY A 304 23.02 38.27 0.71
N LYS A 305 22.89 38.31 -0.62
CA LYS A 305 21.95 37.45 -1.36
C LYS A 305 22.63 36.17 -1.81
N ILE A 306 21.87 35.09 -1.87
CA ILE A 306 22.37 33.79 -2.34
C ILE A 306 22.67 33.83 -3.84
N LYS A 307 23.90 33.46 -4.20
CA LYS A 307 24.34 33.18 -5.56
C LYS A 307 23.83 31.81 -5.99
N LYS A 308 22.77 31.79 -6.80
CA LYS A 308 22.10 30.54 -7.22
C LYS A 308 23.02 29.53 -7.92
N GLU A 309 23.93 30.00 -8.77
CA GLU A 309 24.87 29.12 -9.48
C GLU A 309 25.88 28.46 -8.52
N GLU A 310 26.45 29.22 -7.59
CA GLU A 310 27.37 28.70 -6.55
C GLU A 310 26.64 27.69 -5.63
N LEU A 311 25.40 28.00 -5.25
CA LEU A 311 24.56 27.08 -4.47
C LEU A 311 24.36 25.74 -5.20
N LYS A 312 24.06 25.80 -6.49
CA LYS A 312 23.86 24.63 -7.35
C LYS A 312 25.15 23.81 -7.49
N GLU A 313 26.28 24.46 -7.72
CA GLU A 313 27.59 23.80 -7.79
C GLU A 313 27.94 23.11 -6.46
N LYS A 314 27.64 23.75 -5.32
CA LYS A 314 27.86 23.15 -3.99
C LYS A 314 26.96 21.95 -3.74
N TYR A 315 25.68 22.01 -4.12
CA TYR A 315 24.80 20.83 -4.03
C TYR A 315 25.40 19.64 -4.78
N LEU A 316 25.74 19.82 -6.05
CA LEU A 316 26.28 18.76 -6.90
C LEU A 316 27.59 18.18 -6.36
N THR A 317 28.50 19.05 -5.92
CA THR A 317 29.77 18.65 -5.31
C THR A 317 29.53 17.74 -4.09
N LEU A 318 28.70 18.17 -3.15
CA LEU A 318 28.42 17.41 -1.93
C LEU A 318 27.71 16.09 -2.21
N TYR A 319 26.78 16.07 -3.18
CA TYR A 319 26.15 14.84 -3.60
C TYR A 319 27.15 13.83 -4.17
N GLN A 320 28.10 14.28 -5.00
CA GLN A 320 29.17 13.42 -5.51
C GLN A 320 30.07 12.91 -4.39
N ASP A 321 30.41 13.75 -3.41
CA ASP A 321 31.25 13.34 -2.28
C ASP A 321 30.53 12.35 -1.36
N ILE A 322 29.21 12.47 -1.18
CA ILE A 322 28.39 11.45 -0.51
C ILE A 322 28.50 10.10 -1.24
N ILE A 323 28.38 10.07 -2.58
CA ILE A 323 28.50 8.83 -3.37
C ILE A 323 29.90 8.22 -3.21
N LYS A 324 30.95 9.03 -3.33
CA LYS A 324 32.33 8.57 -3.12
C LYS A 324 32.53 7.96 -1.73
N ASN A 325 31.75 8.40 -0.74
CA ASN A 325 31.82 7.96 0.64
C ASN A 325 30.73 6.97 1.07
N LYS A 326 29.94 6.42 0.13
CA LYS A 326 28.79 5.55 0.42
C LYS A 326 29.08 4.42 1.42
N ALA A 327 30.24 3.76 1.29
CA ALA A 327 30.64 2.68 2.18
C ALA A 327 30.73 3.10 3.66
N ALA A 328 31.11 4.34 3.97
CA ALA A 328 31.15 4.87 5.34
C ALA A 328 29.75 4.99 5.93
N TYR A 329 28.75 5.38 5.15
CA TYR A 329 27.37 5.44 5.59
C TYR A 329 26.73 4.05 5.74
N GLU A 330 27.07 3.10 4.85
CA GLU A 330 26.59 1.72 4.93
C GLU A 330 27.08 0.97 6.19
N HIS A 331 28.13 1.47 6.84
CA HIS A 331 28.56 0.99 8.17
C HIS A 331 27.40 1.04 9.18
N PHE A 332 26.55 2.07 9.11
CA PHE A 332 25.48 2.29 10.06
C PHE A 332 24.35 1.25 10.01
N ASN A 333 24.23 0.49 8.92
CA ASN A 333 23.27 -0.62 8.83
C ASN A 333 23.54 -1.71 9.88
N LYS A 334 24.76 -1.75 10.45
CA LYS A 334 25.21 -2.78 11.39
C LYS A 334 25.32 -2.29 12.83
N THR A 335 24.96 -1.05 13.08
CA THR A 335 25.06 -0.41 14.40
C THR A 335 23.67 0.02 14.87
N SER A 336 23.56 0.29 16.17
CA SER A 336 22.35 0.80 16.82
C SER A 336 22.72 1.42 18.16
N TYR A 337 21.81 2.21 18.74
CA TYR A 337 22.01 2.68 20.11
C TYR A 337 22.05 1.49 21.09
N PRO A 338 23.05 1.41 22.00
CA PRO A 338 23.30 0.20 22.80
C PRO A 338 22.09 -0.33 23.58
N VAL A 339 21.33 0.57 24.22
CA VAL A 339 20.17 0.18 25.04
C VAL A 339 19.02 -0.32 24.17
N LEU A 340 18.77 0.34 23.04
CA LEU A 340 17.57 0.10 22.24
C LEU A 340 17.73 -1.08 21.25
N GLY A 341 18.97 -1.39 20.87
CA GLY A 341 19.26 -2.48 19.92
C GLY A 341 18.73 -2.21 18.51
N GLN A 342 18.88 -3.21 17.65
CA GLN A 342 18.38 -3.16 16.27
C GLN A 342 16.90 -3.56 16.19
N GLU A 343 16.16 -2.85 15.35
CA GLU A 343 14.84 -3.23 14.88
C GLU A 343 14.92 -4.53 14.06
N GLN A 344 13.87 -5.37 14.10
CA GLN A 344 13.80 -6.65 13.39
C GLN A 344 14.83 -7.72 13.81
N SER A 345 15.49 -7.61 14.96
CA SER A 345 16.53 -8.56 15.41
C SER A 345 16.04 -10.00 15.54
N ILE A 346 14.85 -10.25 16.12
CA ILE A 346 14.25 -11.59 16.18
C ILE A 346 13.48 -11.94 14.88
N GLN A 347 13.04 -10.97 14.08
CA GLN A 347 12.44 -11.26 12.76
C GLN A 347 13.42 -11.98 11.80
N LYS A 348 14.74 -11.79 12.00
CA LYS A 348 15.77 -12.63 11.37
C LYS A 348 15.59 -14.13 11.65
N TRP A 349 15.07 -14.49 12.83
CA TRP A 349 14.84 -15.89 13.24
C TRP A 349 13.56 -16.49 12.65
N PHE A 350 12.67 -15.63 12.15
CA PHE A 350 11.43 -15.99 11.46
C PHE A 350 11.55 -15.92 9.93
N GLY A 351 12.73 -15.53 9.41
CA GLY A 351 12.97 -15.46 7.96
C GLY A 351 12.29 -14.28 7.25
N SER A 352 11.76 -13.31 8.00
CA SER A 352 11.02 -12.14 7.49
C SER A 352 11.83 -10.83 7.51
N TYR A 353 13.16 -10.91 7.70
CA TYR A 353 14.05 -9.76 7.78
C TYR A 353 14.27 -9.06 6.43
N ARG A 354 14.22 -7.73 6.43
CA ARG A 354 14.62 -6.88 5.30
C ARG A 354 15.59 -5.82 5.82
N ASP A 355 16.78 -5.73 5.21
CA ASP A 355 17.77 -4.71 5.57
C ASP A 355 17.37 -3.35 4.99
N ASP A 356 16.37 -2.73 5.60
CA ASP A 356 15.86 -1.41 5.23
C ASP A 356 15.37 -0.67 6.48
N ARG A 357 15.29 0.66 6.40
CA ARG A 357 14.76 1.47 7.48
C ARG A 357 13.24 1.30 7.56
N ILE A 358 12.73 1.15 8.78
CA ILE A 358 11.28 1.21 9.05
C ILE A 358 10.87 2.65 9.39
N ILE A 359 9.75 3.07 8.82
CA ILE A 359 9.10 4.37 9.03
C ILE A 359 7.60 4.18 9.34
N LEU A 360 6.97 5.22 9.91
CA LEU A 360 5.52 5.30 10.10
C LEU A 360 4.91 6.13 8.98
N HIS A 361 4.23 5.50 8.03
CA HIS A 361 3.70 6.17 6.84
C HIS A 361 2.21 6.52 7.01
N GLN A 362 1.90 7.82 7.13
CA GLN A 362 0.55 8.41 7.20
C GLN A 362 -0.38 7.91 8.31
N ALA A 363 0.07 6.96 9.13
CA ALA A 363 -0.59 6.43 10.30
C ALA A 363 0.45 5.70 11.17
N TYR A 364 0.03 5.14 12.30
CA TYR A 364 0.79 4.12 13.05
C TYR A 364 0.83 2.79 12.27
N LYS A 365 1.35 2.83 11.05
CA LYS A 365 1.55 1.72 10.14
C LYS A 365 3.02 1.72 9.73
N ASP A 366 3.70 0.65 10.10
CA ASP A 366 5.08 0.40 9.66
C ASP A 366 5.11 0.24 8.14
N ALA A 367 6.09 0.89 7.53
CA ALA A 367 6.46 0.74 6.13
C ALA A 367 7.98 0.76 6.02
N PHE A 368 8.53 0.13 4.99
CA PHE A 368 9.94 0.25 4.68
C PHE A 368 10.21 1.54 3.91
N LEU A 369 11.34 2.20 4.17
CA LEU A 369 11.69 3.46 3.52
C LEU A 369 11.79 3.29 2.00
N SER A 370 12.40 2.20 1.52
CA SER A 370 12.47 1.94 0.07
C SER A 370 11.10 1.63 -0.56
N ASP A 371 10.07 1.34 0.23
CA ASP A 371 8.67 1.23 -0.21
C ASP A 371 7.92 2.57 -0.15
N VAL A 372 8.59 3.69 0.12
CA VAL A 372 8.02 5.06 0.09
C VAL A 372 8.91 6.01 -0.74
N LEU A 373 10.22 5.80 -0.66
CA LEU A 373 11.29 6.45 -1.41
C LEU A 373 12.27 5.38 -1.95
N PRO A 374 11.95 4.73 -3.09
CA PRO A 374 12.86 3.81 -3.75
C PRO A 374 14.22 4.44 -4.08
N HIS A 375 15.28 3.63 -3.95
CA HIS A 375 16.61 4.04 -4.36
C HIS A 375 16.68 4.24 -5.88
N LEU A 376 17.45 5.25 -6.29
CA LEU A 376 17.74 5.45 -7.70
C LEU A 376 18.62 4.31 -8.25
N PRO A 377 18.24 3.71 -9.39
CA PRO A 377 19.05 2.69 -10.06
C PRO A 377 20.40 3.27 -10.55
N GLY A 378 21.37 2.40 -10.78
CA GLY A 378 22.70 2.77 -11.30
C GLY A 378 23.69 3.28 -10.25
N GLY A 379 23.23 3.76 -9.09
CA GLY A 379 24.12 4.19 -7.99
C GLY A 379 24.89 5.49 -8.27
N HIS A 380 24.58 6.19 -9.35
CA HIS A 380 25.17 7.47 -9.74
C HIS A 380 24.56 8.68 -9.04
N PHE A 381 23.43 8.49 -8.35
CA PHE A 381 22.70 9.55 -7.66
C PHE A 381 22.37 9.15 -6.23
N VAL A 382 22.33 10.15 -5.34
CA VAL A 382 21.97 9.95 -3.93
C VAL A 382 20.45 9.88 -3.78
N ASN A 383 19.74 10.79 -4.45
CA ASN A 383 18.30 10.91 -4.44
C ASN A 383 17.81 11.65 -5.70
N TYR A 384 16.48 11.80 -5.84
CA TYR A 384 15.86 12.47 -7.00
C TYR A 384 16.32 13.91 -7.20
N ASP A 385 16.59 14.66 -6.12
CA ASP A 385 17.13 16.02 -6.22
C ASP A 385 18.50 16.03 -6.92
N HIS A 386 19.39 15.09 -6.58
CA HIS A 386 20.70 14.97 -7.23
C HIS A 386 20.53 14.69 -8.74
N ALA A 387 19.68 13.74 -9.11
CA ALA A 387 19.42 13.42 -10.52
C ALA A 387 18.86 14.64 -11.29
N ARG A 388 17.93 15.40 -10.69
CA ARG A 388 17.33 16.59 -11.31
C ARG A 388 18.34 17.74 -11.45
N LEU A 389 19.16 18.00 -10.44
CA LEU A 389 20.17 19.06 -10.53
C LEU A 389 21.18 18.77 -11.63
N THR A 390 21.64 17.52 -11.72
CA THR A 390 22.57 17.07 -12.76
C THR A 390 21.95 17.23 -14.14
N ILE A 391 20.70 16.76 -14.36
CA ILE A 391 20.08 16.85 -15.68
C ILE A 391 19.79 18.30 -16.09
N ASN A 392 19.38 19.16 -15.15
CA ASN A 392 19.14 20.57 -15.42
C ASN A 392 20.44 21.27 -15.84
N GLN A 393 21.56 20.95 -15.20
CA GLN A 393 22.87 21.51 -15.55
C GLN A 393 23.33 21.03 -16.93
N GLU A 394 23.29 19.72 -17.17
CA GLU A 394 23.76 19.12 -18.44
C GLU A 394 22.91 19.56 -19.64
N LEU A 395 21.61 19.81 -19.44
CA LEU A 395 20.68 20.19 -20.51
C LEU A 395 20.40 21.69 -20.60
N GLY A 396 20.88 22.50 -19.65
CA GLY A 396 20.64 23.94 -19.58
C GLY A 396 19.17 24.29 -19.32
N LEU A 397 18.49 23.54 -18.44
CA LEU A 397 17.09 23.75 -18.07
C LEU A 397 16.96 24.80 -16.96
N GLU A 398 15.84 25.52 -16.97
CA GLU A 398 15.47 26.43 -15.88
C GLU A 398 15.15 25.64 -14.61
N ASP A 399 15.59 26.16 -13.45
CA ASP A 399 15.28 25.57 -12.16
C ASP A 399 13.84 25.90 -11.71
N GLY A 400 13.23 25.01 -10.91
CA GLY A 400 11.91 25.21 -10.32
C GLY A 400 10.71 24.92 -11.22
N LEU A 401 10.92 24.29 -12.38
CA LEU A 401 9.83 23.88 -13.28
C LEU A 401 8.98 22.74 -12.68
N PRO A 402 7.66 22.71 -12.95
CA PRO A 402 6.81 21.55 -12.68
C PRO A 402 7.36 20.28 -13.31
N LEU A 403 7.16 19.11 -12.67
CA LEU A 403 7.75 17.85 -13.13
C LEU A 403 7.37 17.48 -14.58
N ASN A 404 6.12 17.75 -14.99
CA ASN A 404 5.68 17.53 -16.36
C ASN A 404 6.47 18.40 -17.36
N GLU A 405 6.74 19.67 -17.02
CA GLU A 405 7.55 20.56 -17.86
C GLU A 405 9.03 20.15 -17.89
N VAL A 406 9.58 19.68 -16.76
CA VAL A 406 10.93 19.13 -16.70
C VAL A 406 11.06 17.95 -17.65
N VAL A 407 10.09 17.02 -17.62
CA VAL A 407 10.04 15.87 -18.54
C VAL A 407 9.98 16.34 -20.00
N ASP A 408 9.06 17.25 -20.34
CA ASP A 408 8.88 17.73 -21.71
C ASP A 408 10.12 18.46 -22.25
N LYS A 409 10.70 19.38 -21.46
CA LYS A 409 11.91 20.13 -21.86
C LYS A 409 13.13 19.20 -21.95
N THR A 410 13.28 18.27 -21.01
CA THR A 410 14.35 17.25 -21.04
C THR A 410 14.28 16.42 -22.32
N VAL A 411 13.11 15.87 -22.64
CA VAL A 411 12.94 15.03 -23.82
C VAL A 411 13.19 15.82 -25.09
N LYS A 412 12.62 17.01 -25.20
CA LYS A 412 12.86 17.89 -26.34
C LYS A 412 14.36 18.12 -26.53
N ARG A 413 15.08 18.45 -25.45
CA ARG A 413 16.51 18.73 -25.51
C ARG A 413 17.32 17.49 -25.88
N LEU A 414 17.04 16.34 -25.27
CA LEU A 414 17.68 15.08 -25.63
C LEU A 414 17.41 14.71 -27.10
N GLY A 415 16.18 14.90 -27.58
CA GLY A 415 15.83 14.69 -28.99
C GLY A 415 16.60 15.62 -29.94
N GLU A 416 16.84 16.88 -29.55
CA GLU A 416 17.71 17.80 -30.30
C GLU A 416 19.16 17.29 -30.34
N ILE A 417 19.71 16.84 -29.20
CA ILE A 417 21.08 16.32 -29.12
C ILE A 417 21.21 15.02 -29.94
N MET A 418 20.26 14.09 -29.82
CA MET A 418 20.21 12.84 -30.59
C MET A 418 20.18 13.11 -32.10
N ASN A 419 19.32 14.03 -32.55
CA ASN A 419 19.22 14.40 -33.96
C ASN A 419 20.51 15.04 -34.49
N ARG A 420 21.17 15.88 -33.69
CA ARG A 420 22.46 16.50 -34.06
C ARG A 420 23.61 15.48 -34.06
N SER A 421 23.64 14.56 -33.09
CA SER A 421 24.61 13.46 -33.01
C SER A 421 24.47 12.49 -34.19
N SER A 422 23.25 12.05 -34.53
CA SER A 422 22.98 11.23 -35.71
C SER A 422 23.46 11.91 -36.99
N LYS A 423 23.19 13.21 -37.15
CA LYS A 423 23.70 14.00 -38.27
C LYS A 423 25.22 14.00 -38.28
N LEU A 424 25.89 14.34 -37.18
CA LEU A 424 27.36 14.38 -37.07
C LEU A 424 28.03 13.04 -37.39
N SER A 425 27.44 11.92 -36.95
CA SER A 425 27.92 10.56 -37.25
C SER A 425 27.77 10.21 -38.73
N GLN A 426 26.70 10.68 -39.40
CA GLN A 426 26.58 10.59 -40.86
C GLN A 426 27.65 11.45 -41.57
N LEU A 427 28.07 12.58 -40.98
CA LEU A 427 29.10 13.47 -41.57
C LEU A 427 30.50 12.85 -41.56
N LYS A 428 30.86 12.11 -40.50
CA LYS A 428 32.15 11.41 -40.41
C LYS A 428 32.31 10.32 -41.48
N ASN A 429 31.21 9.90 -42.10
CA ASN A 429 31.18 8.86 -43.13
C ASN A 429 31.07 9.42 -44.56
N ASP A 430 30.94 10.75 -44.75
CA ASP A 430 30.69 11.35 -46.06
C ASP A 430 31.57 12.61 -46.30
N ASP A 431 32.69 12.44 -47.02
CA ASP A 431 33.78 13.42 -47.22
C ASP A 431 33.40 14.73 -47.95
N LYS A 432 32.12 14.94 -48.32
CA LYS A 432 31.69 16.04 -49.21
C LYS A 432 30.69 17.03 -48.62
N ALA A 433 30.32 16.94 -47.34
CA ALA A 433 29.31 17.80 -46.77
C ALA A 433 29.91 19.02 -46.03
N SER A 434 29.58 20.25 -46.46
CA SER A 434 29.96 21.50 -45.75
C SER A 434 28.86 21.93 -44.78
N PHE A 435 29.22 22.39 -43.58
CA PHE A 435 28.25 22.81 -42.55
C PHE A 435 28.47 24.21 -42.00
N SER A 436 27.39 24.73 -41.41
CA SER A 436 27.39 25.93 -40.55
C SER A 436 28.09 25.64 -39.22
N ASP A 437 28.80 26.63 -38.68
CA ASP A 437 29.50 26.59 -37.38
C ASP A 437 28.63 26.11 -36.19
N SER A 438 27.30 26.23 -36.29
CA SER A 438 26.36 25.85 -35.23
C SER A 438 26.27 24.34 -34.93
N VAL A 439 26.60 23.46 -35.88
CA VAL A 439 26.60 21.99 -35.70
C VAL A 439 27.98 21.48 -35.27
N ALA A 440 29.04 22.17 -35.69
CA ALA A 440 30.43 21.82 -35.38
C ALA A 440 30.89 22.29 -33.99
N ASN A 441 30.34 23.40 -33.49
CA ASN A 441 30.68 23.99 -32.18
C ASN A 441 29.61 23.74 -31.09
N ASP A 442 28.84 22.65 -31.22
CA ASP A 442 27.80 22.33 -30.24
C ASP A 442 28.41 21.68 -28.99
N ASN A 443 28.58 22.47 -27.93
CA ASN A 443 29.10 22.03 -26.62
C ASN A 443 28.36 20.81 -26.04
N TYR A 444 27.10 20.58 -26.42
CA TYR A 444 26.25 19.53 -25.88
C TYR A 444 26.49 18.16 -26.54
N VAL A 445 27.16 18.10 -27.70
CA VAL A 445 27.56 16.84 -28.34
C VAL A 445 28.75 16.20 -27.61
N HIS A 446 29.60 16.98 -26.95
CA HIS A 446 30.75 16.48 -26.20
C HIS A 446 30.36 15.64 -24.98
N ALA A 447 29.27 15.98 -24.27
CA ALA A 447 28.73 15.18 -23.17
C ALA A 447 28.34 13.75 -23.63
N MET A 448 27.82 13.62 -24.85
CA MET A 448 27.45 12.33 -25.46
C MET A 448 28.62 11.54 -26.08
N GLN A 449 29.78 12.16 -26.30
CA GLN A 449 30.95 11.47 -26.89
C GLN A 449 31.69 10.57 -25.90
N SER A 450 31.48 10.76 -24.59
CA SER A 450 32.04 9.92 -23.54
C SER A 450 31.01 8.91 -23.04
N LYS A 451 31.45 7.68 -22.73
CA LYS A 451 30.60 6.64 -22.13
C LYS A 451 30.00 7.07 -20.79
N GLU A 452 30.74 7.88 -20.03
CA GLU A 452 30.32 8.40 -18.73
C GLU A 452 29.18 9.41 -18.86
N GLY A 453 29.33 10.44 -19.70
CA GLY A 453 28.27 11.42 -19.93
C GLY A 453 27.02 10.82 -20.60
N PHE A 454 27.20 9.80 -21.45
CA PHE A 454 26.09 9.01 -21.98
C PHE A 454 25.30 8.32 -20.86
N ASN A 455 25.96 7.62 -19.94
CA ASN A 455 25.31 6.91 -18.84
C ASN A 455 24.61 7.88 -17.88
N ILE A 456 25.25 9.00 -17.54
CA ILE A 456 24.67 10.03 -16.66
C ILE A 456 23.35 10.57 -17.24
N LEU A 457 23.28 10.84 -18.55
CA LEU A 457 22.06 11.31 -19.20
C LEU A 457 20.95 10.26 -19.19
N VAL A 458 21.30 9.00 -19.45
CA VAL A 458 20.34 7.87 -19.41
C VAL A 458 19.80 7.65 -18.00
N ASP A 459 20.69 7.59 -16.99
CA ASP A 459 20.31 7.35 -15.60
C ASP A 459 19.55 8.55 -15.00
N SER A 460 19.85 9.78 -15.45
CA SER A 460 19.08 10.96 -15.03
C SER A 460 17.64 10.93 -15.55
N LEU A 461 17.44 10.48 -16.80
CA LEU A 461 16.11 10.30 -17.38
C LEU A 461 15.36 9.15 -16.70
N GLU A 462 16.07 8.05 -16.39
CA GLU A 462 15.53 6.96 -15.57
C GLU A 462 15.12 7.49 -14.18
N GLY A 463 15.91 8.38 -13.57
CA GLY A 463 15.57 9.04 -12.32
C GLY A 463 14.29 9.87 -12.40
N LEU A 464 14.12 10.67 -13.46
CA LEU A 464 12.89 11.45 -13.68
C LEU A 464 11.65 10.55 -13.87
N ILE A 465 11.78 9.48 -14.66
CA ILE A 465 10.68 8.52 -14.89
C ILE A 465 10.40 7.69 -13.64
N GLY A 466 11.45 7.37 -12.86
CA GLY A 466 11.34 6.74 -11.55
C GLY A 466 10.62 7.64 -10.54
N GLU A 467 10.83 8.96 -10.59
CA GLU A 467 10.11 9.93 -9.75
C GLU A 467 8.60 9.90 -10.05
N VAL A 468 8.23 9.89 -11.34
CA VAL A 468 6.84 9.67 -11.76
C VAL A 468 6.34 8.30 -11.29
N GLY A 469 7.17 7.26 -11.47
CA GLY A 469 6.87 5.92 -11.00
C GLY A 469 6.52 5.88 -9.52
N ASN A 470 7.27 6.58 -8.68
CA ASN A 470 7.02 6.67 -7.24
C ASN A 470 5.69 7.34 -6.90
N ILE A 471 5.26 8.32 -7.70
CA ILE A 471 3.95 8.95 -7.52
C ILE A 471 2.83 7.90 -7.73
N TYR A 472 3.01 6.99 -8.68
CA TYR A 472 2.07 5.89 -8.94
C TYR A 472 2.19 4.74 -7.93
N ILE A 473 3.40 4.26 -7.62
CA ILE A 473 3.64 3.13 -6.70
C ILE A 473 3.02 3.42 -5.33
N HIS A 474 3.13 4.66 -4.85
CA HIS A 474 2.70 5.04 -3.49
C HIS A 474 1.34 5.76 -3.47
N ASP A 475 0.60 5.71 -4.57
CA ASP A 475 -0.72 6.33 -4.69
C ASP A 475 -0.74 7.85 -4.40
N LYS A 476 0.43 8.52 -4.50
CA LYS A 476 0.55 9.98 -4.33
C LYS A 476 -0.21 10.74 -5.41
N HIS A 477 -0.46 10.12 -6.56
CA HIS A 477 -1.36 10.67 -7.58
C HIS A 477 -2.77 10.93 -7.03
N LYS A 478 -3.26 10.18 -6.02
CA LYS A 478 -4.60 10.40 -5.44
C LYS A 478 -4.74 11.75 -4.71
N SER A 479 -3.62 12.37 -4.31
CA SER A 479 -3.60 13.71 -3.71
C SER A 479 -3.37 14.85 -4.72
N MET A 480 -3.05 14.51 -5.97
CA MET A 480 -2.91 15.50 -7.05
C MET A 480 -4.28 15.87 -7.62
N SER A 481 -4.40 17.08 -8.17
CA SER A 481 -5.57 17.44 -8.96
C SER A 481 -5.67 16.57 -10.22
N GLU A 482 -6.87 16.42 -10.78
CA GLU A 482 -7.07 15.67 -12.02
C GLU A 482 -6.25 16.27 -13.18
N ASP A 483 -6.20 17.60 -13.27
CA ASP A 483 -5.43 18.31 -14.30
C ASP A 483 -3.93 18.05 -14.22
N GLU A 484 -3.34 18.07 -13.01
CA GLU A 484 -1.92 17.78 -12.81
C GLU A 484 -1.57 16.33 -13.15
N ARG A 485 -2.43 15.38 -12.76
CA ARG A 485 -2.25 13.96 -13.09
C ARG A 485 -2.27 13.74 -14.60
N ASP A 486 -3.24 14.34 -15.28
CA ASP A 486 -3.41 14.22 -16.72
C ASP A 486 -2.25 14.86 -17.48
N ALA A 487 -1.78 16.03 -17.03
CA ALA A 487 -0.61 16.70 -17.61
C ALA A 487 0.63 15.83 -17.49
N LEU A 488 0.90 15.30 -16.29
CA LEU A 488 2.07 14.45 -16.04
C LEU A 488 2.02 13.16 -16.87
N PHE A 489 0.86 12.51 -16.95
CA PHE A 489 0.68 11.31 -17.77
C PHE A 489 0.93 11.60 -19.26
N LYS A 490 0.40 12.72 -19.77
CA LYS A 490 0.62 13.15 -21.17
C LYS A 490 2.08 13.44 -21.46
N SER A 491 2.80 14.13 -20.57
CA SER A 491 4.24 14.41 -20.74
C SER A 491 5.07 13.14 -20.77
N VAL A 492 4.81 12.17 -19.88
CA VAL A 492 5.50 10.88 -19.86
C VAL A 492 5.20 10.07 -21.13
N LYS A 493 3.93 10.01 -21.54
CA LYS A 493 3.55 9.36 -22.80
C LYS A 493 4.20 10.02 -24.02
N GLY A 494 4.21 11.35 -24.06
CA GLY A 494 4.90 12.15 -25.08
C GLY A 494 6.41 11.87 -25.09
N ALA A 495 7.02 11.72 -23.92
CA ALA A 495 8.43 11.37 -23.76
C ALA A 495 8.76 10.04 -24.43
N ILE A 496 8.01 9.00 -24.09
CA ILE A 496 8.17 7.65 -24.63
C ILE A 496 7.96 7.64 -26.14
N ASN A 497 6.89 8.29 -26.63
CA ASN A 497 6.59 8.35 -28.06
C ASN A 497 7.70 9.07 -28.85
N SER A 498 8.28 10.13 -28.29
CA SER A 498 9.37 10.87 -28.94
C SER A 498 10.58 9.98 -29.18
N PHE A 499 10.99 9.20 -28.17
CA PHE A 499 12.10 8.26 -28.32
C PHE A 499 11.75 7.04 -29.17
N LYS A 500 10.48 6.66 -29.31
CA LYS A 500 9.99 5.58 -30.20
C LYS A 500 9.77 6.01 -31.67
N SER A 501 9.97 7.28 -32.00
CA SER A 501 9.77 7.80 -33.37
C SER A 501 10.71 7.14 -34.39
N ASP A 502 10.23 7.00 -35.64
CA ASP A 502 10.99 6.39 -36.74
C ASP A 502 12.32 7.12 -37.00
N ASP A 503 12.35 8.44 -36.81
CA ASP A 503 13.54 9.30 -37.00
C ASP A 503 14.70 8.95 -36.05
N LEU A 504 14.40 8.32 -34.90
CA LEU A 504 15.36 7.95 -33.86
C LEU A 504 15.54 6.44 -33.73
N LYS A 505 15.01 5.65 -34.66
CA LYS A 505 15.02 4.18 -34.59
C LYS A 505 16.43 3.61 -34.53
N ASP A 506 17.34 4.14 -35.35
CA ASP A 506 18.73 3.67 -35.47
C ASP A 506 19.72 4.44 -34.56
N ASN A 507 19.24 5.33 -33.69
CA ASN A 507 20.11 6.07 -32.76
C ASN A 507 20.41 5.22 -31.51
N GLU A 508 21.70 5.07 -31.18
CA GLU A 508 22.16 4.24 -30.04
C GLU A 508 21.68 4.78 -28.68
N LEU A 509 21.70 6.11 -28.48
CA LEU A 509 21.17 6.73 -27.25
C LEU A 509 19.65 6.55 -27.17
N ALA A 510 18.92 6.76 -28.26
CA ALA A 510 17.47 6.55 -28.27
C ALA A 510 17.13 5.08 -27.97
N THR A 511 17.94 4.12 -28.44
CA THR A 511 17.79 2.69 -28.12
C THR A 511 18.03 2.43 -26.63
N ALA A 512 19.16 2.90 -26.08
CA ALA A 512 19.47 2.74 -24.66
C ALA A 512 18.41 3.39 -23.76
N VAL A 513 17.95 4.60 -24.11
CA VAL A 513 16.87 5.30 -23.42
C VAL A 513 15.57 4.49 -23.48
N ARG A 514 15.14 3.99 -24.66
CA ARG A 514 13.95 3.15 -24.80
C ARG A 514 14.02 1.90 -23.92
N GLU A 515 15.14 1.17 -23.98
CA GLU A 515 15.35 -0.03 -23.17
C GLU A 515 15.30 0.28 -21.67
N LYS A 516 15.89 1.40 -21.25
CA LYS A 516 15.89 1.83 -19.86
C LYS A 516 14.50 2.26 -19.39
N ILE A 517 13.76 2.99 -20.21
CA ILE A 517 12.36 3.35 -19.96
C ILE A 517 11.50 2.09 -19.81
N ASP A 518 11.59 1.16 -20.75
CA ASP A 518 10.80 -0.08 -20.72
C ASP A 518 11.14 -0.91 -19.47
N THR A 519 12.44 -0.97 -19.12
CA THR A 519 12.92 -1.61 -17.89
C THR A 519 12.40 -0.90 -16.64
N THR A 520 12.38 0.43 -16.63
CA THR A 520 11.90 1.24 -15.49
C THR A 520 10.41 1.02 -15.26
N ILE A 521 9.59 1.07 -16.33
CA ILE A 521 8.15 0.80 -16.25
C ILE A 521 7.89 -0.62 -15.76
N LYS A 522 8.65 -1.60 -16.28
CA LYS A 522 8.59 -2.99 -15.80
C LYS A 522 8.94 -3.09 -14.31
N ASN A 523 9.99 -2.40 -13.87
CA ASN A 523 10.43 -2.39 -12.48
C ASN A 523 9.38 -1.73 -11.58
N ILE A 524 8.76 -0.63 -12.00
CA ILE A 524 7.66 0.04 -11.28
C ILE A 524 6.49 -0.91 -11.05
N LEU A 525 6.00 -1.57 -12.11
CA LEU A 525 4.90 -2.53 -12.02
C LEU A 525 5.27 -3.74 -11.17
N THR A 526 6.48 -4.29 -11.39
CA THR A 526 6.97 -5.44 -10.62
C THR A 526 7.13 -5.08 -9.14
N ALA A 527 7.63 -3.89 -8.82
CA ALA A 527 7.77 -3.41 -7.45
C ALA A 527 6.41 -3.23 -6.77
N LYS A 528 5.43 -2.60 -7.43
CA LYS A 528 4.06 -2.47 -6.89
C LYS A 528 3.42 -3.84 -6.66
N ILE A 529 3.57 -4.78 -7.58
CA ILE A 529 3.06 -6.16 -7.42
C ILE A 529 3.77 -6.88 -6.28
N THR A 530 5.09 -6.79 -6.19
CA THR A 530 5.88 -7.39 -5.10
C THR A 530 5.48 -6.80 -3.75
N ARG A 531 5.29 -5.47 -3.65
CA ARG A 531 4.81 -4.80 -2.45
C ARG A 531 3.44 -5.32 -2.05
N LEU A 532 2.47 -5.33 -2.97
CA LEU A 532 1.11 -5.82 -2.71
C LEU A 532 1.09 -7.31 -2.35
N ASN A 533 1.97 -8.12 -2.94
CA ASN A 533 2.14 -9.51 -2.57
C ASN A 533 2.72 -9.67 -1.17
N GLY A 534 3.70 -8.85 -0.81
CA GLY A 534 4.26 -8.79 0.55
C GLY A 534 3.22 -8.34 1.56
N ASP A 535 2.43 -7.30 1.26
CA ASP A 535 1.30 -6.87 2.08
C ASP A 535 0.26 -7.99 2.25
N ALA A 536 -0.02 -8.74 1.18
CA ALA A 536 -0.90 -9.89 1.22
C ALA A 536 -0.34 -11.05 2.04
N GLU A 537 0.98 -11.29 1.98
CA GLU A 537 1.65 -12.33 2.76
C GLU A 537 1.72 -11.97 4.25
N ILE A 538 2.04 -10.72 4.57
CA ILE A 538 1.97 -10.18 5.92
C ILE A 538 0.54 -10.33 6.43
N LEU A 539 -0.45 -9.82 5.71
CA LEU A 539 -1.84 -9.92 6.14
C LEU A 539 -2.32 -11.38 6.23
N SER A 540 -1.88 -12.24 5.32
CA SER A 540 -2.09 -13.68 5.37
C SER A 540 -1.54 -14.30 6.66
N GLN A 541 -0.33 -13.95 7.08
CA GLN A 541 0.24 -14.39 8.36
C GLN A 541 -0.66 -13.93 9.52
N LYS A 542 -1.03 -12.64 9.50
CA LYS A 542 -1.93 -12.04 10.49
C LYS A 542 -3.32 -12.72 10.57
N LEU A 543 -3.82 -13.22 9.44
CA LEU A 543 -5.11 -13.91 9.30
C LEU A 543 -5.01 -15.44 9.46
N GLY A 544 -3.83 -16.02 9.28
CA GLY A 544 -3.66 -17.44 8.93
C GLY A 544 -2.86 -18.27 9.90
N GLU A 545 -1.84 -17.69 10.56
CA GLU A 545 -1.04 -18.46 11.52
C GLU A 545 -1.79 -18.59 12.85
N ASN A 546 -1.70 -19.76 13.48
CA ASN A 546 -2.02 -19.85 14.89
C ASN A 546 -0.98 -18.98 15.60
N LEU A 547 -1.30 -17.71 15.86
CA LEU A 547 -0.48 -16.82 16.67
C LEU A 547 -0.01 -17.52 17.96
N SER A 548 -0.83 -18.42 18.51
CA SER A 548 -0.45 -19.34 19.58
C SER A 548 0.70 -20.28 19.20
N GLU A 549 0.70 -20.92 18.04
CA GLU A 549 1.81 -21.77 17.57
C GLU A 549 3.10 -20.99 17.31
N GLU A 550 3.02 -19.80 16.74
CA GLU A 550 4.18 -18.90 16.57
C GLU A 550 4.80 -18.52 17.92
N VAL A 551 3.97 -18.00 18.82
CA VAL A 551 4.38 -17.64 20.19
C VAL A 551 4.95 -18.87 20.90
N LYS A 552 4.31 -20.03 20.77
CA LYS A 552 4.79 -21.29 21.36
C LYS A 552 6.17 -21.69 20.82
N SER A 553 6.38 -21.60 19.50
CA SER A 553 7.66 -21.87 18.86
C SER A 553 8.76 -20.92 19.34
N ALA A 554 8.45 -19.63 19.49
CA ALA A 554 9.37 -18.63 20.02
C ALA A 554 9.79 -18.97 21.46
N PHE A 555 8.83 -19.32 22.32
CA PHE A 555 9.12 -19.79 23.68
C PHE A 555 9.96 -21.06 23.68
N ASP A 556 9.64 -22.05 22.84
CA ASP A 556 10.36 -23.31 22.81
C ASP A 556 11.82 -23.12 22.36
N LYS A 557 12.09 -22.21 21.40
CA LYS A 557 13.45 -21.80 21.00
C LYS A 557 14.21 -21.10 22.12
N LEU A 558 13.57 -20.16 22.83
CA LEU A 558 14.18 -19.48 23.97
C LEU A 558 14.54 -20.48 25.08
N LEU A 559 13.63 -21.39 25.40
CA LEU A 559 13.85 -22.43 26.41
C LEU A 559 15.02 -23.35 26.03
N LEU A 560 15.24 -23.64 24.75
CA LEU A 560 16.42 -24.40 24.30
C LEU A 560 17.73 -23.64 24.58
N THR A 561 17.77 -22.34 24.33
CA THR A 561 18.93 -21.50 24.63
C THR A 561 19.21 -21.43 26.13
N LEU A 562 18.19 -21.18 26.95
CA LEU A 562 18.33 -21.07 28.40
C LEU A 562 18.71 -22.39 29.09
N ARG A 563 18.23 -23.53 28.56
CA ARG A 563 18.59 -24.87 29.07
C ARG A 563 20.03 -25.27 28.80
N SER A 564 20.74 -24.54 27.93
CA SER A 564 22.16 -24.75 27.65
C SER A 564 23.11 -24.00 28.59
N GLY A 565 22.58 -23.03 29.36
CA GLY A 565 23.26 -22.37 30.47
C GLY A 565 22.88 -22.99 31.82
N ASP A 566 23.68 -22.73 32.87
CA ASP A 566 23.53 -23.28 34.23
C ASP A 566 22.34 -22.62 35.00
N VAL A 567 21.13 -22.68 34.42
CA VAL A 567 19.93 -21.95 34.88
C VAL A 567 19.07 -22.84 35.80
N ASN A 568 18.58 -22.25 36.90
CA ASN A 568 17.73 -22.91 37.92
C ASN A 568 16.40 -23.46 37.33
N ASN A 569 16.12 -24.74 37.58
CA ASN A 569 14.90 -25.46 37.15
C ASN A 569 13.57 -24.79 37.59
N ASP A 570 13.54 -24.08 38.72
CA ASP A 570 12.33 -23.42 39.20
C ASP A 570 11.87 -22.28 38.29
N ARG A 571 12.83 -21.53 37.71
CA ARG A 571 12.53 -20.47 36.74
C ARG A 571 12.00 -21.03 35.43
N ILE A 572 12.55 -22.15 34.95
CA ILE A 572 12.09 -22.83 33.73
C ILE A 572 10.62 -23.26 33.87
N ASN A 573 10.24 -23.78 35.05
CA ASN A 573 8.86 -24.18 35.33
C ASN A 573 7.91 -22.98 35.39
N GLU A 574 8.34 -21.85 35.97
CA GLU A 574 7.59 -20.59 35.95
C GLU A 574 7.35 -20.08 34.52
N PHE A 575 8.36 -20.19 33.65
CA PHE A 575 8.26 -19.82 32.24
C PHE A 575 7.32 -20.72 31.45
N ASP A 576 7.39 -22.03 31.64
CA ASP A 576 6.43 -22.95 31.01
C ASP A 576 5.00 -22.69 31.51
N GLY A 577 4.82 -22.34 32.78
CA GLY A 577 3.52 -21.91 33.33
C GLY A 577 2.97 -20.66 32.65
N PHE A 578 3.81 -19.62 32.52
CA PHE A 578 3.46 -18.38 31.81
C PHE A 578 3.12 -18.63 30.34
N LYS A 579 3.99 -19.37 29.63
CA LYS A 579 3.78 -19.79 28.24
C LYS A 579 2.40 -20.41 28.08
N ASN A 580 2.07 -21.41 28.89
CA ASN A 580 0.79 -22.10 28.80
C ASN A 580 -0.41 -21.19 29.06
N GLN A 581 -0.29 -20.22 29.98
CA GLN A 581 -1.34 -19.23 30.23
C GLN A 581 -1.56 -18.31 29.02
N LEU A 582 -0.48 -17.78 28.44
CA LEU A 582 -0.53 -16.92 27.27
C LEU A 582 -1.10 -17.66 26.05
N ILE A 583 -0.65 -18.89 25.81
CA ILE A 583 -1.16 -19.74 24.73
C ILE A 583 -2.66 -19.97 24.85
N ARG A 584 -3.20 -20.19 26.06
CA ARG A 584 -4.65 -20.34 26.25
C ARG A 584 -5.45 -19.09 25.88
N LEU A 585 -4.92 -17.89 26.16
CA LEU A 585 -5.57 -16.63 25.75
C LEU A 585 -5.56 -16.49 24.23
N LEU A 586 -4.45 -16.84 23.59
CA LEU A 586 -4.31 -16.82 22.13
C LEU A 586 -5.14 -17.89 21.41
N GLU A 587 -5.44 -19.02 22.07
CA GLU A 587 -6.29 -20.10 21.55
C GLU A 587 -7.79 -19.88 21.77
N SER A 588 -8.19 -18.84 22.50
CA SER A 588 -9.60 -18.50 22.70
C SER A 588 -10.29 -18.07 21.40
N LYS A 589 -11.63 -18.14 21.35
CA LYS A 589 -12.44 -17.83 20.16
C LYS A 589 -13.47 -16.73 20.48
N PRO A 590 -13.25 -15.47 20.05
CA PRO A 590 -12.06 -14.96 19.36
C PRO A 590 -10.82 -14.86 20.29
N PRO A 591 -9.59 -14.82 19.74
CA PRO A 591 -8.36 -14.66 20.52
C PRO A 591 -8.39 -13.41 21.38
N GLN A 592 -8.00 -13.57 22.65
CA GLN A 592 -7.93 -12.49 23.63
C GLN A 592 -6.60 -11.74 23.49
N ILE A 593 -6.42 -11.05 22.36
CA ILE A 593 -5.18 -10.34 22.01
C ILE A 593 -4.83 -9.28 23.06
N LYS A 594 -5.83 -8.51 23.50
CA LYS A 594 -5.63 -7.45 24.49
C LYS A 594 -5.15 -8.01 25.82
N GLU A 595 -5.83 -9.03 26.32
CA GLU A 595 -5.51 -9.70 27.58
C GLU A 595 -4.16 -10.44 27.50
N SER A 596 -3.83 -11.00 26.34
CA SER A 596 -2.51 -11.63 26.07
C SER A 596 -1.37 -10.60 26.18
N ARG A 597 -1.59 -9.40 25.64
CA ARG A 597 -0.64 -8.29 25.76
C ARG A 597 -0.54 -7.77 27.18
N GLU A 598 -1.66 -7.55 27.86
CA GLU A 598 -1.66 -7.14 29.28
C GLU A 598 -0.89 -8.13 30.16
N LEU A 599 -1.07 -9.44 29.92
CA LEU A 599 -0.34 -10.51 30.60
C LEU A 599 1.18 -10.46 30.31
N LEU A 600 1.57 -10.22 29.05
CA LEU A 600 2.97 -10.02 28.67
C LEU A 600 3.58 -8.77 29.31
N GLU A 601 2.87 -7.65 29.29
CA GLU A 601 3.30 -6.39 29.90
C GLU A 601 3.46 -6.54 31.42
N GLU A 602 2.56 -7.25 32.09
CA GLU A 602 2.69 -7.55 33.53
C GLU A 602 3.94 -8.41 33.80
N LYS A 603 4.19 -9.42 32.96
CA LYS A 603 5.37 -10.28 33.10
C LYS A 603 6.66 -9.50 32.85
N LEU A 604 6.67 -8.63 31.84
CA LEU A 604 7.79 -7.76 31.52
C LEU A 604 8.12 -6.81 32.68
N LYS A 605 7.11 -6.15 33.27
CA LYS A 605 7.25 -5.32 34.48
C LYS A 605 7.77 -6.09 35.69
N SER A 606 7.58 -7.41 35.74
CA SER A 606 8.11 -8.23 36.84
C SER A 606 9.64 -8.34 36.82
N PHE A 607 10.27 -8.24 35.64
CA PHE A 607 11.73 -8.27 35.48
C PHE A 607 12.40 -6.92 35.79
N GLU A 608 11.65 -5.82 35.72
CA GLU A 608 12.14 -4.46 36.04
C GLU A 608 12.43 -4.24 37.54
N LYS A 609 11.96 -5.15 38.41
CA LYS A 609 12.09 -5.01 39.89
C LYS A 609 13.38 -5.59 40.48
N THR A 610 14.25 -6.18 39.66
CA THR A 610 15.50 -6.78 40.14
C THR A 610 16.70 -5.89 39.83
N ASP A 611 17.29 -5.31 40.87
CA ASP A 611 18.53 -4.53 40.80
C ASP A 611 19.63 -5.24 41.60
N PRO A 612 20.79 -5.59 40.99
CA PRO A 612 21.13 -5.45 39.58
C PRO A 612 20.47 -6.53 38.69
N PRO A 613 20.24 -6.25 37.38
CA PRO A 613 19.79 -7.26 36.44
C PRO A 613 20.90 -8.31 36.24
N ASP A 614 20.58 -9.59 36.45
CA ASP A 614 21.42 -10.69 35.97
C ASP A 614 21.31 -10.79 34.44
N VAL A 615 22.31 -11.32 33.74
CA VAL A 615 22.35 -11.43 32.25
C VAL A 615 21.10 -12.11 31.70
N VAL A 616 20.57 -13.08 32.44
CA VAL A 616 19.31 -13.76 32.12
C VAL A 616 18.12 -12.79 32.09
N ASN A 617 18.07 -11.80 32.99
CA ASN A 617 16.98 -10.83 33.01
C ASN A 617 17.03 -9.89 31.79
N GLU A 618 18.21 -9.58 31.26
CA GLU A 618 18.37 -8.74 30.06
C GLU A 618 17.88 -9.46 28.80
N GLU A 619 18.28 -10.73 28.61
CA GLU A 619 17.79 -11.59 27.51
C GLU A 619 16.27 -11.81 27.59
N MET A 620 15.73 -12.05 28.79
CA MET A 620 14.28 -12.21 28.97
C MET A 620 13.53 -10.91 28.71
N THR A 621 14.06 -9.78 29.16
CA THR A 621 13.47 -8.45 28.91
C THR A 621 13.38 -8.16 27.41
N SER A 622 14.45 -8.44 26.65
CA SER A 622 14.42 -8.31 25.19
C SER A 622 13.41 -9.26 24.55
N PHE A 623 13.37 -10.53 24.97
CA PHE A 623 12.45 -11.53 24.43
C PHE A 623 10.97 -11.13 24.63
N PHE A 624 10.57 -10.76 25.85
CA PHE A 624 9.19 -10.38 26.14
C PHE A 624 8.80 -9.04 25.48
N GLY A 625 9.74 -8.10 25.38
CA GLY A 625 9.54 -6.84 24.65
C GLY A 625 9.27 -7.08 23.16
N GLU A 626 10.02 -7.96 22.51
CA GLU A 626 9.80 -8.33 21.10
C GLU A 626 8.58 -9.24 20.92
N LEU A 627 8.25 -10.08 21.91
CA LEU A 627 7.03 -10.89 21.88
C LEU A 627 5.77 -10.00 21.95
N LEU A 628 5.83 -8.84 22.62
CA LEU A 628 4.80 -7.82 22.55
C LEU A 628 4.69 -7.18 21.15
N GLU A 629 5.71 -7.24 20.30
CA GLU A 629 5.60 -6.81 18.90
C GLU A 629 5.04 -7.93 18.01
N VAL A 630 5.36 -9.20 18.32
CA VAL A 630 4.82 -10.40 17.65
C VAL A 630 3.33 -10.57 17.94
N ILE A 631 2.91 -10.43 19.20
CA ILE A 631 1.48 -10.41 19.54
C ILE A 631 0.90 -9.11 19.01
N PRO A 632 0.09 -9.19 17.95
CA PRO A 632 -0.30 -8.01 17.21
C PRO A 632 -1.07 -7.03 18.06
N ASN A 633 -0.90 -5.73 17.77
CA ASN A 633 -1.71 -4.67 18.38
C ASN A 633 -3.01 -4.41 17.58
N TYR A 634 -3.46 -5.37 16.77
CA TYR A 634 -4.65 -5.23 15.95
C TYR A 634 -5.74 -6.19 16.41
N ASP A 635 -6.97 -5.71 16.40
CA ASP A 635 -8.18 -6.49 16.61
C ASP A 635 -8.78 -6.93 15.27
N VAL A 636 -9.92 -7.63 15.34
CA VAL A 636 -10.70 -8.04 14.16
C VAL A 636 -11.03 -6.83 13.27
N ASN A 637 -11.37 -5.67 13.86
CA ASN A 637 -11.74 -4.47 13.10
C ASN A 637 -10.60 -3.99 12.22
N LYS A 638 -9.40 -3.90 12.80
CA LYS A 638 -8.20 -3.48 12.07
C LYS A 638 -7.80 -4.48 10.99
N LEU A 639 -7.94 -5.80 11.25
CA LEU A 639 -7.70 -6.84 10.23
C LEU A 639 -8.65 -6.71 9.04
N MET A 640 -9.95 -6.55 9.29
CA MET A 640 -10.94 -6.40 8.21
C MET A 640 -10.70 -5.12 7.40
N LYS A 641 -10.33 -4.04 8.06
CA LYS A 641 -9.97 -2.78 7.40
C LYS A 641 -8.72 -2.93 6.52
N ASP A 642 -7.69 -3.60 7.02
CA ASP A 642 -6.45 -3.84 6.26
C ASP A 642 -6.71 -4.78 5.07
N ALA A 643 -7.57 -5.79 5.23
CA ALA A 643 -8.01 -6.66 4.13
C ALA A 643 -8.80 -5.88 3.07
N ASN A 644 -9.71 -5.01 3.49
CA ASN A 644 -10.46 -4.16 2.57
C ASN A 644 -9.54 -3.23 1.78
N GLN A 645 -8.64 -2.54 2.48
CA GLN A 645 -7.69 -1.63 1.86
C GLN A 645 -6.81 -2.38 0.84
N LEU A 646 -6.28 -3.55 1.20
CA LEU A 646 -5.43 -4.32 0.29
C LEU A 646 -6.22 -4.80 -0.94
N TYR A 647 -7.47 -5.22 -0.76
CA TYR A 647 -8.34 -5.61 -1.87
C TYR A 647 -8.56 -4.44 -2.84
N ASP A 648 -8.86 -3.24 -2.33
CA ASP A 648 -9.05 -2.03 -3.12
C ASP A 648 -7.76 -1.61 -3.85
N GLU A 649 -6.60 -1.75 -3.21
CA GLU A 649 -5.30 -1.47 -3.83
C GLU A 649 -4.97 -2.46 -4.97
N LEU A 650 -5.30 -3.75 -4.80
CA LEU A 650 -5.17 -4.75 -5.86
C LEU A 650 -6.11 -4.44 -7.03
N ASP A 651 -7.34 -3.98 -6.76
CA ASP A 651 -8.32 -3.63 -7.79
C ASP A 651 -7.90 -2.39 -8.59
N SER A 652 -7.49 -1.35 -7.87
CA SER A 652 -6.97 -0.10 -8.45
C SER A 652 -5.75 -0.35 -9.35
N LEU A 653 -4.85 -1.27 -8.99
CA LEU A 653 -3.72 -1.63 -9.84
C LEU A 653 -4.21 -2.31 -11.14
N LYS A 654 -5.18 -3.22 -11.08
CA LYS A 654 -5.72 -3.86 -12.30
C LYS A 654 -6.35 -2.84 -13.24
N GLU A 655 -7.11 -1.88 -12.71
CA GLU A 655 -7.71 -0.81 -13.51
C GLU A 655 -6.64 0.04 -14.22
N SER A 656 -5.48 0.23 -13.60
CA SER A 656 -4.38 1.01 -14.19
C SER A 656 -3.65 0.30 -15.34
N PHE A 657 -3.85 -1.01 -15.56
CA PHE A 657 -3.12 -1.77 -16.58
C PHE A 657 -3.37 -1.28 -18.00
N SER A 658 -4.55 -0.72 -18.31
CA SER A 658 -4.79 -0.10 -19.62
C SER A 658 -3.84 1.05 -19.87
N SER A 659 -3.64 1.93 -18.88
CA SER A 659 -2.73 3.08 -18.98
C SER A 659 -1.28 2.64 -19.07
N PHE A 660 -0.86 1.62 -18.31
CA PHE A 660 0.50 1.08 -18.42
C PHE A 660 0.75 0.41 -19.77
N LYS A 661 -0.25 -0.30 -20.32
CA LYS A 661 -0.16 -0.90 -21.65
C LYS A 661 0.04 0.14 -22.75
N GLU A 662 -0.50 1.35 -22.59
CA GLU A 662 -0.22 2.46 -23.51
C GLU A 662 1.25 2.94 -23.43
N LEU A 663 1.93 2.79 -22.30
CA LEU A 663 3.32 3.21 -22.11
C LEU A 663 4.31 2.12 -22.56
N ASN A 664 4.03 0.87 -22.19
CA ASN A 664 4.84 -0.30 -22.54
C ASN A 664 3.94 -1.50 -22.84
N ASP A 665 3.73 -1.81 -24.11
CA ASP A 665 2.90 -2.92 -24.59
C ASP A 665 3.63 -4.28 -24.60
N SER A 666 4.94 -4.29 -24.36
CA SER A 666 5.76 -5.52 -24.37
C SER A 666 5.58 -6.41 -23.14
N LEU A 667 4.90 -5.93 -22.10
CA LEU A 667 4.65 -6.67 -20.86
C LEU A 667 3.43 -7.59 -20.99
N ASP A 668 3.50 -8.75 -20.34
CA ASP A 668 2.38 -9.71 -20.29
C ASP A 668 1.34 -9.30 -19.23
N TYR A 669 0.53 -8.31 -19.55
CA TYR A 669 -0.53 -7.82 -18.67
C TYR A 669 -1.57 -8.90 -18.32
N ALA A 670 -1.77 -9.89 -19.20
CA ALA A 670 -2.70 -10.98 -18.92
C ALA A 670 -2.16 -11.88 -17.79
N GLN A 671 -0.87 -12.22 -17.82
CA GLN A 671 -0.22 -12.93 -16.73
C GLN A 671 -0.19 -12.10 -15.43
N LEU A 672 0.13 -10.81 -15.50
CA LEU A 672 0.13 -9.94 -14.32
C LEU A 672 -1.28 -9.85 -13.69
N GLN A 673 -2.31 -9.71 -14.51
CA GLN A 673 -3.71 -9.69 -14.05
C GLN A 673 -4.09 -11.01 -13.39
N THR A 674 -3.71 -12.14 -14.00
CA THR A 674 -3.95 -13.46 -13.43
C THR A 674 -3.33 -13.59 -12.04
N LYS A 675 -2.08 -13.14 -11.85
CA LYS A 675 -1.40 -13.15 -10.53
C LYS A 675 -2.11 -12.29 -9.48
N LEU A 676 -2.57 -11.09 -9.86
CA LEU A 676 -3.31 -10.21 -8.95
C LEU A 676 -4.66 -10.83 -8.55
N GLU A 677 -5.38 -11.41 -9.51
CA GLU A 677 -6.66 -12.09 -9.24
C GLU A 677 -6.47 -13.34 -8.36
N GLU A 678 -5.37 -14.09 -8.54
CA GLU A 678 -5.01 -15.20 -7.63
C GLU A 678 -4.81 -14.70 -6.20
N LYS A 679 -4.10 -13.58 -6.01
CA LYS A 679 -3.86 -12.98 -4.70
C LYS A 679 -5.13 -12.41 -4.08
N GLN A 680 -6.01 -11.78 -4.85
CA GLN A 680 -7.34 -11.37 -4.38
C GLN A 680 -8.16 -12.58 -3.91
N ARG A 681 -8.17 -13.68 -4.67
CA ARG A 681 -8.85 -14.93 -4.27
C ARG A 681 -8.28 -15.50 -2.98
N GLN A 682 -6.96 -15.53 -2.82
CA GLN A 682 -6.30 -15.98 -1.59
C GLN A 682 -6.69 -15.12 -0.39
N LEU A 683 -6.68 -13.79 -0.55
CA LEU A 683 -7.08 -12.85 0.49
C LEU A 683 -8.54 -13.07 0.94
N ILE A 684 -9.47 -13.23 -0.01
CA ILE A 684 -10.88 -13.53 0.27
C ILE A 684 -10.99 -14.84 1.05
N ASP A 685 -10.32 -15.89 0.57
CA ASP A 685 -10.35 -17.22 1.18
C ASP A 685 -9.84 -17.22 2.62
N GLN A 686 -8.69 -16.59 2.85
CA GLN A 686 -8.06 -16.49 4.16
C GLN A 686 -8.90 -15.67 5.13
N THR A 687 -9.47 -14.56 4.66
CA THR A 687 -10.36 -13.73 5.49
C THR A 687 -11.61 -14.52 5.88
N ALA A 688 -12.23 -15.24 4.94
CA ALA A 688 -13.38 -16.10 5.20
C ALA A 688 -13.04 -17.25 6.18
N ARG A 689 -11.89 -17.92 6.01
CA ARG A 689 -11.39 -18.94 6.95
C ARG A 689 -11.15 -18.38 8.34
N TYR A 690 -10.57 -17.18 8.44
CA TYR A 690 -10.36 -16.51 9.73
C TYR A 690 -11.70 -16.24 10.43
N ILE A 691 -12.69 -15.69 9.73
CA ILE A 691 -14.03 -15.44 10.25
C ILE A 691 -14.66 -16.75 10.77
N GLN A 692 -14.55 -17.83 9.99
CA GLN A 692 -15.08 -19.14 10.38
C GLN A 692 -14.35 -19.74 11.59
N LYS A 693 -13.01 -19.75 11.57
CA LYS A 693 -12.18 -20.32 12.65
C LYS A 693 -12.48 -19.68 14.00
N ASN A 694 -12.76 -18.37 13.98
CA ASN A 694 -13.07 -17.54 15.15
C ASN A 694 -14.56 -17.42 15.46
N ASN A 695 -15.43 -18.10 14.68
CA ASN A 695 -16.89 -18.12 14.87
C ASN A 695 -17.52 -16.71 14.90
N LEU A 696 -17.06 -15.82 14.02
CA LEU A 696 -17.56 -14.45 13.88
C LEU A 696 -18.82 -14.42 13.01
N ASN A 697 -19.85 -13.68 13.43
CA ASN A 697 -21.10 -13.55 12.70
C ASN A 697 -20.96 -12.53 11.56
N LEU A 698 -21.28 -12.96 10.33
CA LEU A 698 -21.14 -12.13 9.12
C LEU A 698 -21.98 -10.85 9.15
N GLU A 699 -23.15 -10.85 9.79
CA GLU A 699 -24.05 -9.69 9.85
C GLU A 699 -23.73 -8.77 11.04
N LYS A 700 -23.48 -9.34 12.22
CA LYS A 700 -23.31 -8.56 13.46
C LYS A 700 -21.88 -8.09 13.68
N ASP A 701 -20.90 -8.94 13.40
CA ASP A 701 -19.50 -8.70 13.76
C ASP A 701 -18.69 -8.18 12.56
N ILE A 702 -19.12 -8.50 11.33
CA ILE A 702 -18.35 -8.20 10.11
C ILE A 702 -18.99 -7.09 9.26
N ASP A 703 -20.28 -7.16 8.91
CA ASP A 703 -20.96 -6.16 8.05
C ASP A 703 -20.69 -4.69 8.48
N PRO A 704 -20.75 -4.33 9.79
CA PRO A 704 -20.52 -2.93 10.20
C PRO A 704 -19.13 -2.40 9.89
N LEU A 705 -18.15 -3.27 9.67
CA LEU A 705 -16.75 -2.91 9.42
C LEU A 705 -16.48 -2.56 7.95
N PHE A 706 -17.41 -2.89 7.05
CA PHE A 706 -17.31 -2.70 5.61
C PHE A 706 -18.25 -1.60 5.07
N ILE A 707 -18.81 -0.78 5.97
CA ILE A 707 -19.69 0.33 5.64
C ILE A 707 -18.91 1.65 5.71
N ASP A 708 -18.94 2.43 4.61
CA ASP A 708 -18.39 3.78 4.61
C ASP A 708 -19.25 4.71 5.50
N PRO A 709 -18.67 5.39 6.51
CA PRO A 709 -19.40 6.33 7.37
C PRO A 709 -20.13 7.45 6.62
N LEU A 710 -19.64 7.81 5.43
CA LEU A 710 -20.21 8.86 4.57
C LEU A 710 -21.30 8.33 3.63
N PHE A 711 -21.29 7.03 3.30
CA PHE A 711 -22.20 6.41 2.33
C PHE A 711 -22.78 5.10 2.87
N LYS A 712 -23.88 5.21 3.62
CA LYS A 712 -24.53 4.08 4.32
C LYS A 712 -25.00 2.92 3.44
N ASP A 713 -25.11 3.12 2.12
CA ASP A 713 -25.64 2.12 1.18
C ASP A 713 -24.56 1.48 0.29
N ASN A 714 -23.29 1.90 0.40
CA ASN A 714 -22.22 1.38 -0.47
C ASN A 714 -21.42 0.30 0.28
N LYS A 715 -21.85 -0.97 0.13
CA LYS A 715 -21.15 -2.11 0.71
C LYS A 715 -19.87 -2.41 -0.07
N SER A 716 -18.78 -2.70 0.65
CA SER A 716 -17.52 -3.09 0.02
C SER A 716 -17.68 -4.33 -0.89
N PRO A 717 -17.10 -4.33 -2.11
CA PRO A 717 -17.04 -5.51 -2.97
C PRO A 717 -16.38 -6.72 -2.30
N LEU A 718 -15.41 -6.50 -1.40
CA LEU A 718 -14.75 -7.58 -0.68
C LEU A 718 -15.73 -8.31 0.26
N TYR A 719 -16.57 -7.56 0.98
CA TYR A 719 -17.53 -8.15 1.92
C TYR A 719 -18.52 -9.10 1.22
N GLU A 720 -19.00 -8.69 0.05
CA GLU A 720 -19.89 -9.53 -0.76
C GLU A 720 -19.22 -10.85 -1.17
N GLN A 721 -17.93 -10.83 -1.53
CA GLN A 721 -17.19 -12.06 -1.84
C GLN A 721 -16.91 -12.90 -0.60
N ILE A 722 -16.60 -12.27 0.54
CA ILE A 722 -16.41 -12.97 1.81
C ILE A 722 -17.68 -13.71 2.21
N LYS A 723 -18.88 -13.09 2.14
CA LYS A 723 -20.15 -13.77 2.47
C LYS A 723 -20.30 -15.09 1.70
N LEU A 724 -19.99 -15.07 0.41
CA LEU A 724 -20.08 -16.24 -0.46
C LEU A 724 -19.06 -17.31 -0.06
N VAL A 725 -17.80 -16.94 0.10
CA VAL A 725 -16.74 -17.92 0.42
C VAL A 725 -16.88 -18.46 1.84
N ALA A 726 -17.25 -17.62 2.80
CA ALA A 726 -17.53 -18.00 4.19
C ALA A 726 -18.68 -19.01 4.29
N SER A 727 -19.69 -18.90 3.42
CA SER A 727 -20.79 -19.88 3.36
C SER A 727 -20.32 -21.27 2.96
N ASN A 728 -19.29 -21.37 2.09
CA ASN A 728 -18.65 -22.66 1.76
C ASN A 728 -17.93 -23.29 2.95
N TYR A 729 -17.57 -22.49 3.97
CA TYR A 729 -16.99 -22.96 5.23
C TYR A 729 -18.03 -23.27 6.32
N GLY A 730 -19.32 -23.22 5.99
CA GLY A 730 -20.42 -23.57 6.90
C GLY A 730 -20.93 -22.42 7.76
N LEU A 731 -20.54 -21.16 7.46
CA LEU A 731 -21.16 -19.99 8.07
C LEU A 731 -22.48 -19.66 7.39
N GLU A 732 -23.44 -19.17 8.17
CA GLU A 732 -24.76 -18.79 7.66
C GLU A 732 -24.65 -17.49 6.85
N ASN A 733 -25.09 -17.50 5.58
CA ASN A 733 -25.08 -16.29 4.75
C ASN A 733 -26.26 -15.38 5.16
N PRO A 734 -26.01 -14.11 5.56
CA PRO A 734 -27.06 -13.18 5.98
C PRO A 734 -28.19 -13.01 4.97
N ASP A 735 -27.88 -13.08 3.67
CA ASP A 735 -28.88 -12.91 2.62
C ASP A 735 -29.87 -14.11 2.57
N PHE A 736 -29.38 -15.32 2.84
CA PHE A 736 -30.24 -16.51 2.95
C PHE A 736 -31.13 -16.46 4.19
N VAL A 737 -30.60 -16.04 5.34
CA VAL A 737 -31.39 -15.85 6.57
C VAL A 737 -32.48 -14.79 6.36
N LYS A 738 -32.13 -13.69 5.70
CA LYS A 738 -33.07 -12.63 5.35
C LYS A 738 -34.18 -13.14 4.43
N LEU A 739 -33.83 -13.93 3.42
CA LEU A 739 -34.77 -14.63 2.53
C LEU A 739 -35.74 -15.55 3.29
N GLU A 740 -35.24 -16.38 4.20
CA GLU A 740 -36.08 -17.28 5.01
C GLU A 740 -37.07 -16.51 5.90
N ARG A 741 -36.59 -15.44 6.54
CA ARG A 741 -37.45 -14.55 7.35
C ARG A 741 -38.53 -13.90 6.50
N GLN A 742 -38.17 -13.39 5.33
CA GLN A 742 -39.12 -12.77 4.39
C GLN A 742 -40.14 -13.78 3.86
N ASN A 743 -39.74 -15.03 3.57
CA ASN A 743 -40.66 -16.09 3.18
C ASN A 743 -41.67 -16.41 4.29
N SER A 744 -41.21 -16.48 5.54
CA SER A 744 -42.06 -16.71 6.70
C SER A 744 -43.07 -15.56 6.89
N GLU A 745 -42.60 -14.31 6.74
CA GLU A 745 -43.44 -13.12 6.85
C GLU A 745 -44.48 -13.03 5.71
N LEU A 746 -44.07 -13.34 4.48
CA LEU A 746 -44.96 -13.40 3.32
C LEU A 746 -46.07 -14.44 3.52
N SER A 747 -45.72 -15.64 4.03
CA SER A 747 -46.72 -16.67 4.33
C SER A 747 -47.74 -16.18 5.36
N CYS A 748 -47.27 -15.57 6.45
CA CYS A 748 -48.15 -15.03 7.49
C CYS A 748 -49.10 -13.94 6.94
N LYS A 749 -48.60 -13.06 6.07
CA LYS A 749 -49.41 -12.00 5.44
C LYS A 749 -50.42 -12.54 4.43
N LEU A 750 -50.07 -13.61 3.72
CA LEU A 750 -50.98 -14.29 2.81
C LEU A 750 -52.12 -14.97 3.59
N ASP A 751 -51.81 -15.62 4.70
CA ASP A 751 -52.82 -16.22 5.59
C ASP A 751 -53.76 -15.15 6.17
N GLU A 752 -53.22 -14.01 6.62
CA GLU A 752 -54.00 -12.86 7.10
C GLU A 752 -54.97 -12.34 6.01
N GLN A 753 -54.49 -12.27 4.76
CA GLN A 753 -55.32 -11.86 3.63
C GLN A 753 -56.43 -12.86 3.33
N VAL A 754 -56.14 -14.16 3.35
CA VAL A 754 -57.12 -15.23 3.10
C VAL A 754 -58.25 -15.17 4.12
N GLU A 755 -57.95 -14.97 5.40
CA GLU A 755 -58.97 -14.83 6.44
C GLU A 755 -59.84 -13.59 6.24
N LYS A 756 -59.25 -12.43 5.90
CA LYS A 756 -60.03 -11.22 5.60
C LYS A 756 -60.91 -11.36 4.36
N ILE A 757 -60.46 -12.09 3.34
CA ILE A 757 -61.30 -12.39 2.17
C ILE A 757 -62.49 -13.29 2.56
N LYS A 758 -62.29 -14.29 3.42
CA LYS A 758 -63.37 -15.12 3.94
C LYS A 758 -64.39 -14.28 4.74
N GLU A 759 -63.92 -13.38 5.61
CA GLU A 759 -64.80 -12.47 6.35
C GLU A 759 -65.61 -11.57 5.41
N LEU A 760 -64.96 -11.01 4.39
CA LEU A 760 -65.61 -10.19 3.37
C LEU A 760 -66.70 -10.98 2.62
N GLN A 761 -66.42 -12.23 2.23
CA GLN A 761 -67.39 -13.10 1.58
C GLN A 761 -68.60 -13.38 2.48
N GLN A 762 -68.37 -13.67 3.77
CA GLN A 762 -69.46 -13.91 4.71
C GLN A 762 -70.33 -12.67 4.96
N ILE A 763 -69.74 -11.47 4.97
CA ILE A 763 -70.48 -10.21 5.09
C ILE A 763 -71.30 -9.98 3.81
N LYS A 764 -70.72 -10.21 2.64
CA LYS A 764 -71.40 -10.04 1.34
C LYS A 764 -72.62 -10.96 1.20
N VAL A 765 -72.50 -12.22 1.59
CA VAL A 765 -73.63 -13.17 1.62
C VAL A 765 -74.74 -12.69 2.55
N ARG A 766 -74.40 -12.20 3.75
CA ARG A 766 -75.38 -11.66 4.70
C ARG A 766 -76.05 -10.39 4.17
N HIS A 767 -75.27 -9.51 3.57
CA HIS A 767 -75.74 -8.27 2.96
C HIS A 767 -76.72 -8.54 1.82
N ASP A 768 -76.40 -9.47 0.91
CA ASP A 768 -77.29 -9.81 -0.20
C ASP A 768 -78.60 -10.43 0.28
N ALA A 769 -78.55 -11.28 1.31
CA ALA A 769 -79.75 -11.84 1.95
C ALA A 769 -80.63 -10.75 2.61
N ASP A 770 -80.01 -9.82 3.35
CA ASP A 770 -80.73 -8.70 3.99
C ASP A 770 -81.33 -7.75 2.93
N LYS A 771 -80.67 -7.57 1.77
CA LYS A 771 -81.17 -6.76 0.65
C LYS A 771 -82.36 -7.40 -0.07
N ILE A 772 -82.30 -8.71 -0.35
CA ILE A 772 -83.43 -9.46 -0.91
C ILE A 772 -84.64 -9.34 0.02
N LYS A 773 -84.42 -9.52 1.33
CA LYS A 773 -85.49 -9.40 2.33
C LYS A 773 -86.06 -7.98 2.44
N LEU A 774 -85.22 -6.96 2.27
CA LEU A 774 -85.66 -5.57 2.19
C LEU A 774 -86.55 -5.34 0.96
N GLU A 775 -86.21 -5.91 -0.20
CA GLU A 775 -87.04 -5.84 -1.42
C GLU A 775 -88.39 -6.55 -1.24
N GLU A 776 -88.40 -7.75 -0.66
CA GLU A 776 -89.62 -8.49 -0.34
C GLU A 776 -90.54 -7.68 0.59
N LEU A 777 -90.01 -7.11 1.67
CA LEU A 777 -90.77 -6.29 2.62
C LEU A 777 -91.28 -4.98 1.98
N ASN A 778 -90.52 -4.37 1.08
CA ASN A 778 -90.98 -3.19 0.34
C ASN A 778 -92.13 -3.53 -0.62
N GLN A 779 -92.07 -4.69 -1.29
CA GLN A 779 -93.17 -5.17 -2.14
C GLN A 779 -94.42 -5.48 -1.30
N GLU A 780 -94.28 -6.15 -0.15
CA GLU A 780 -95.39 -6.41 0.77
C GLU A 780 -96.01 -5.10 1.28
N LEU A 781 -95.18 -4.10 1.63
CA LEU A 781 -95.64 -2.78 2.06
C LEU A 781 -96.44 -2.07 0.94
N GLN A 782 -96.00 -2.18 -0.32
CA GLN A 782 -96.67 -1.57 -1.47
C GLN A 782 -98.05 -2.19 -1.72
N VAL A 783 -98.13 -3.53 -1.74
CA VAL A 783 -99.39 -4.28 -1.91
C VAL A 783 -100.38 -3.94 -0.80
N LEU A 784 -99.92 -3.83 0.46
CA LEU A 784 -100.77 -3.45 1.58
C LEU A 784 -101.31 -2.02 1.45
N ARG A 785 -100.53 -1.09 0.87
CA ARG A 785 -100.92 0.30 0.64
C ARG A 785 -102.02 0.44 -0.41
N ASP A 786 -101.98 -0.38 -1.45
CA ASP A 786 -102.93 -0.36 -2.56
C ASP A 786 -104.28 -1.05 -2.23
N SER A 787 -104.32 -1.87 -1.16
CA SER A 787 -105.49 -2.71 -0.77
C SER A 787 -106.58 -2.01 0.06
N GLY A 788 -106.41 -0.74 0.45
CA GLY A 788 -107.50 0.12 0.91
C GLY A 788 -108.25 -0.21 2.22
N SER A 789 -107.71 -0.94 3.21
CA SER A 789 -108.35 -1.00 4.56
C SER A 789 -107.47 -1.45 5.76
N GLU A 790 -107.77 -0.87 6.93
CA GLU A 790 -107.74 -1.38 8.33
C GLU A 790 -106.52 -2.12 8.96
N LYS A 791 -105.35 -2.27 8.30
CA LYS A 791 -104.18 -2.99 8.87
C LYS A 791 -103.01 -2.10 9.34
N GLU A 792 -103.30 -0.96 9.96
CA GLU A 792 -102.30 0.04 10.40
C GLU A 792 -101.16 -0.57 11.26
N LYS A 793 -101.48 -1.48 12.18
CA LYS A 793 -100.50 -2.14 13.06
C LYS A 793 -99.49 -3.01 12.29
N LYS A 794 -99.90 -3.66 11.20
CA LYS A 794 -99.02 -4.51 10.37
C LYS A 794 -98.10 -3.64 9.49
N VAL A 795 -98.61 -2.53 8.98
CA VAL A 795 -97.81 -1.54 8.23
C VAL A 795 -96.71 -0.96 9.12
N GLU A 796 -97.02 -0.63 10.37
CA GLU A 796 -96.03 -0.09 11.30
C GLU A 796 -94.95 -1.11 11.68
N GLN A 797 -95.30 -2.39 11.86
CA GLN A 797 -94.33 -3.48 12.06
C GLN A 797 -93.38 -3.65 10.86
N ILE A 798 -93.91 -3.67 9.62
CA ILE A 798 -93.08 -3.79 8.42
C ILE A 798 -92.15 -2.56 8.28
N ARG A 799 -92.62 -1.35 8.63
CA ARG A 799 -91.77 -0.15 8.63
C ARG A 799 -90.63 -0.23 9.63
N GLN A 800 -90.88 -0.76 10.83
CA GLN A 800 -89.83 -0.98 11.83
C GLN A 800 -88.80 -2.02 11.37
N GLU A 801 -89.24 -3.12 10.74
CA GLU A 801 -88.35 -4.12 10.15
C GLU A 801 -87.51 -3.56 9.00
N ILE A 802 -88.12 -2.76 8.10
CA ILE A 802 -87.41 -2.04 7.04
C ILE A 802 -86.36 -1.09 7.62
N ALA A 803 -86.69 -0.33 8.67
CA ALA A 803 -85.74 0.57 9.32
C ALA A 803 -84.56 -0.19 9.94
N ALA A 804 -84.83 -1.30 10.64
CA ALA A 804 -83.81 -2.15 11.23
C ALA A 804 -82.90 -2.81 10.17
N LEU A 805 -83.47 -3.30 9.06
CA LEU A 805 -82.71 -3.86 7.94
C LEU A 805 -81.84 -2.80 7.26
N ARG A 806 -82.36 -1.59 7.04
CA ARG A 806 -81.58 -0.48 6.47
C ARG A 806 -80.38 -0.13 7.35
N THR A 807 -80.55 -0.07 8.67
CA THR A 807 -79.42 0.16 9.59
C THR A 807 -78.40 -0.98 9.54
N ARG A 808 -78.85 -2.23 9.42
CA ARG A 808 -77.97 -3.40 9.34
C ARG A 808 -77.17 -3.44 8.04
N ILE A 809 -77.82 -3.17 6.90
CA ILE A 809 -77.20 -3.01 5.58
C ILE A 809 -76.15 -1.90 5.62
N GLN A 810 -76.50 -0.73 6.17
CA GLN A 810 -75.57 0.40 6.27
C GLN A 810 -74.37 0.12 7.19
N SER A 811 -74.53 -0.75 8.20
CA SER A 811 -73.42 -1.25 9.02
C SER A 811 -72.55 -2.25 8.26
N GLN A 812 -73.15 -3.14 7.48
CA GLN A 812 -72.44 -4.11 6.63
C GLN A 812 -71.64 -3.39 5.54
N ASP A 813 -72.18 -2.34 4.91
CA ASP A 813 -71.47 -1.49 3.93
C ASP A 813 -70.19 -0.89 4.53
N ARG A 814 -70.27 -0.37 5.75
CA ARG A 814 -69.11 0.20 6.47
C ARG A 814 -68.07 -0.87 6.80
N GLN A 815 -68.51 -2.06 7.21
CA GLN A 815 -67.61 -3.19 7.47
C GLN A 815 -66.94 -3.67 6.17
N GLN A 816 -67.69 -3.71 5.06
CA GLN A 816 -67.17 -4.08 3.76
C GLN A 816 -66.09 -3.10 3.28
N ASP A 817 -66.35 -1.79 3.33
CA ASP A 817 -65.36 -0.77 2.94
C ASP A 817 -64.10 -0.80 3.83
N ALA A 818 -64.26 -1.07 5.14
CA ALA A 818 -63.13 -1.22 6.05
C ALA A 818 -62.27 -2.46 5.73
N LEU A 819 -62.89 -3.62 5.47
CA LEU A 819 -62.21 -4.85 5.07
C LEU A 819 -61.53 -4.71 3.70
N GLU A 820 -62.20 -4.09 2.73
CA GLU A 820 -61.63 -3.81 1.40
C GLU A 820 -60.41 -2.87 1.47
N LYS A 821 -60.40 -1.90 2.39
CA LYS A 821 -59.22 -1.06 2.68
C LYS A 821 -58.08 -1.86 3.28
N GLN A 822 -58.36 -2.75 4.24
CA GLN A 822 -57.33 -3.60 4.85
C GLN A 822 -56.74 -4.60 3.84
N ILE A 823 -57.58 -5.21 2.98
CA ILE A 823 -57.13 -6.11 1.91
C ILE A 823 -56.24 -5.35 0.91
N ARG A 824 -56.60 -4.11 0.54
CA ARG A 824 -55.76 -3.25 -0.31
C ARG A 824 -54.40 -2.93 0.32
N ALA A 825 -54.36 -2.62 1.62
CA ALA A 825 -53.11 -2.39 2.35
C ALA A 825 -52.24 -3.65 2.40
N LEU A 826 -52.84 -4.81 2.71
CA LEU A 826 -52.15 -6.12 2.68
C LEU A 826 -51.58 -6.45 1.29
N ASN A 827 -52.35 -6.22 0.22
CA ASN A 827 -51.89 -6.40 -1.16
C ASN A 827 -50.66 -5.54 -1.47
N SER A 828 -50.62 -4.30 -0.98
CA SER A 828 -49.46 -3.43 -1.17
C SER A 828 -48.21 -4.01 -0.50
N VAL A 829 -48.34 -4.55 0.72
CA VAL A 829 -47.22 -5.15 1.46
C VAL A 829 -46.77 -6.46 0.82
N ILE A 830 -47.71 -7.32 0.42
CA ILE A 830 -47.44 -8.58 -0.30
C ILE A 830 -46.70 -8.32 -1.60
N ASN A 831 -47.13 -7.35 -2.41
CA ASN A 831 -46.47 -6.99 -3.67
C ASN A 831 -45.03 -6.52 -3.45
N LEU A 832 -44.77 -5.77 -2.38
CA LEU A 832 -43.44 -5.28 -2.03
C LEU A 832 -42.51 -6.43 -1.61
N LEU A 833 -43.00 -7.31 -0.73
CA LEU A 833 -42.28 -8.52 -0.31
C LEU A 833 -42.02 -9.49 -1.48
N MET A 834 -42.96 -9.62 -2.43
CA MET A 834 -42.78 -10.43 -3.63
C MET A 834 -41.72 -9.86 -4.56
N GLY A 835 -41.70 -8.54 -4.78
CA GLY A 835 -40.68 -7.89 -5.61
C GLY A 835 -39.26 -8.09 -5.07
N ASP A 836 -39.08 -7.95 -3.75
CA ASP A 836 -37.80 -8.21 -3.09
C ASP A 836 -37.39 -9.69 -3.17
N LYS A 837 -38.35 -10.60 -3.01
CA LYS A 837 -38.13 -12.05 -3.12
C LYS A 837 -37.71 -12.46 -4.53
N ASP A 838 -38.36 -11.94 -5.57
CA ASP A 838 -38.04 -12.27 -6.96
C ASP A 838 -36.61 -11.85 -7.32
N ARG A 839 -36.15 -10.70 -6.81
CA ARG A 839 -34.78 -10.23 -6.97
C ARG A 839 -33.77 -11.17 -6.32
N LEU A 840 -33.99 -11.51 -5.04
CA LEU A 840 -33.08 -12.40 -4.30
C LEU A 840 -33.10 -13.84 -4.84
N ARG A 841 -34.23 -14.31 -5.38
CA ARG A 841 -34.33 -15.61 -6.04
C ARG A 841 -33.55 -15.66 -7.35
N LEU A 842 -33.60 -14.60 -8.15
CA LEU A 842 -32.80 -14.51 -9.38
C LEU A 842 -31.31 -14.62 -9.07
N ASP A 843 -30.85 -13.94 -8.03
CA ASP A 843 -29.46 -14.01 -7.58
C ASP A 843 -29.07 -15.43 -7.10
N SER A 844 -29.96 -16.11 -6.38
CA SER A 844 -29.78 -17.51 -5.96
C SER A 844 -29.72 -18.47 -7.15
N GLU A 845 -30.63 -18.34 -8.13
CA GLU A 845 -30.65 -19.21 -9.31
C GLU A 845 -29.37 -19.05 -10.17
N ILE A 846 -28.84 -17.83 -10.28
CA ILE A 846 -27.56 -17.57 -10.95
C ILE A 846 -26.40 -18.30 -10.22
N GLN A 847 -26.41 -18.29 -8.90
CA GLN A 847 -25.38 -18.98 -8.10
C GLN A 847 -25.50 -20.49 -8.17
N ASP A 848 -26.71 -21.04 -8.06
CA ASP A 848 -26.96 -22.48 -8.13
C ASP A 848 -26.56 -23.05 -9.50
N ASN A 849 -26.86 -22.33 -10.59
CA ASN A 849 -26.40 -22.70 -11.92
C ASN A 849 -24.88 -22.74 -12.00
N ARG A 850 -24.20 -21.73 -11.44
CA ARG A 850 -22.74 -21.67 -11.41
C ARG A 850 -22.11 -22.79 -10.56
N ILE A 851 -22.74 -23.17 -9.44
CA ILE A 851 -22.34 -24.31 -8.60
C ILE A 851 -22.55 -25.63 -9.35
N ASN A 852 -23.66 -25.77 -10.07
CA ASN A 852 -23.94 -26.97 -10.86
C ASN A 852 -22.94 -27.11 -12.02
N ASP A 853 -22.62 -26.03 -12.73
CA ASP A 853 -21.60 -26.00 -13.78
C ASP A 853 -20.22 -26.39 -13.21
N LEU A 854 -19.87 -25.88 -12.03
CA LEU A 854 -18.63 -26.24 -11.32
C LEU A 854 -18.62 -27.71 -10.90
N LYS A 855 -19.71 -28.23 -10.35
CA LYS A 855 -19.83 -29.65 -9.98
C LYS A 855 -19.73 -30.54 -11.21
N GLU A 856 -20.36 -30.16 -12.32
CA GLU A 856 -20.25 -30.89 -13.58
C GLU A 856 -18.81 -30.87 -14.11
N LEU A 857 -18.14 -29.71 -14.07
CA LEU A 857 -16.74 -29.60 -14.47
C LEU A 857 -15.81 -30.43 -13.58
N VAL A 858 -16.01 -30.41 -12.25
CA VAL A 858 -15.23 -31.23 -11.29
C VAL A 858 -15.47 -32.71 -11.54
N ASN A 859 -16.71 -33.12 -11.78
CA ASN A 859 -17.04 -34.50 -12.13
C ASN A 859 -16.38 -34.92 -13.45
N ARG A 860 -16.34 -34.03 -14.45
CA ARG A 860 -15.65 -34.26 -15.73
C ARG A 860 -14.14 -34.35 -15.56
N LEU A 861 -13.54 -33.49 -14.73
CA LEU A 861 -12.10 -33.52 -14.43
C LEU A 861 -11.68 -34.76 -13.64
N ASN A 862 -12.60 -35.34 -12.86
CA ASN A 862 -12.36 -36.55 -12.07
C ASN A 862 -12.58 -37.85 -12.84
N THR A 863 -12.94 -37.81 -14.13
CA THR A 863 -13.03 -39.04 -14.92
C THR A 863 -11.64 -39.64 -15.13
N ASP A 864 -11.57 -40.97 -15.20
CA ASP A 864 -10.33 -41.71 -15.45
C ASP A 864 -9.63 -41.22 -16.73
N GLU A 865 -10.41 -40.89 -17.77
CA GLU A 865 -9.92 -40.36 -19.04
C GLU A 865 -9.19 -39.01 -18.87
N GLU A 866 -9.72 -38.09 -18.06
CA GLU A 866 -9.10 -36.77 -17.84
C GLU A 866 -7.90 -36.85 -16.87
N GLN A 867 -7.91 -37.77 -15.92
CA GLN A 867 -6.75 -38.05 -15.06
C GLN A 867 -5.57 -38.59 -15.87
N GLU A 868 -5.84 -39.48 -16.83
CA GLU A 868 -4.82 -39.99 -17.75
C GLU A 868 -4.34 -38.89 -18.72
N CYS A 869 -5.25 -38.06 -19.25
CA CYS A 869 -4.89 -36.89 -20.05
C CYS A 869 -4.03 -35.89 -19.26
N THR A 870 -4.20 -35.77 -17.95
CA THR A 870 -3.34 -34.93 -17.10
C THR A 870 -1.89 -35.43 -17.10
N ALA A 871 -1.66 -36.75 -17.13
CA ALA A 871 -0.32 -37.31 -17.26
C ALA A 871 0.30 -37.01 -18.63
N VAL A 872 -0.50 -36.99 -19.70
CA VAL A 872 -0.07 -36.55 -21.05
C VAL A 872 0.35 -35.09 -21.02
N VAL A 873 -0.50 -34.21 -20.49
CA VAL A 873 -0.23 -32.77 -20.40
C VAL A 873 1.07 -32.52 -19.62
N ARG A 874 1.29 -33.21 -18.49
CA ARG A 874 2.54 -33.11 -17.72
C ARG A 874 3.76 -33.50 -18.55
N THR A 875 3.66 -34.58 -19.32
CA THR A 875 4.75 -35.07 -20.17
C THR A 875 5.03 -34.12 -21.32
N LEU A 876 3.97 -33.60 -21.96
CA LEU A 876 4.08 -32.59 -23.02
C LEU A 876 4.71 -31.31 -22.48
N LYS A 877 4.28 -30.80 -21.32
CA LYS A 877 4.89 -29.61 -20.69
C LYS A 877 6.39 -29.79 -20.48
N LYS A 878 6.81 -30.97 -20.01
CA LYS A 878 8.23 -31.30 -19.86
C LYS A 878 8.96 -31.25 -21.20
N LEU A 879 8.43 -31.92 -22.23
CA LEU A 879 9.04 -31.93 -23.57
C LEU A 879 9.14 -30.52 -24.17
N THR A 880 8.10 -29.71 -24.04
CA THR A 880 8.06 -28.33 -24.55
C THR A 880 9.08 -27.45 -23.81
N LYS A 881 9.17 -27.57 -22.48
CA LYS A 881 10.15 -26.85 -21.66
C LYS A 881 11.58 -27.27 -21.97
N ASP A 882 11.84 -28.57 -22.11
CA ASP A 882 13.17 -29.09 -22.47
C ASP A 882 13.60 -28.59 -23.85
N HIS A 883 12.67 -28.49 -24.81
CA HIS A 883 12.95 -27.93 -26.12
C HIS A 883 13.19 -26.41 -26.09
N LEU A 884 12.39 -25.67 -25.32
CA LEU A 884 12.56 -24.23 -25.15
C LEU A 884 13.93 -23.90 -24.53
N ASN A 885 14.36 -24.67 -23.53
CA ASN A 885 15.70 -24.55 -22.93
C ASN A 885 16.81 -24.79 -23.96
N TYR A 886 16.65 -25.83 -24.80
CA TYR A 886 17.59 -26.11 -25.89
C TYR A 886 17.70 -24.95 -26.89
N LEU A 887 16.56 -24.39 -27.32
CA LEU A 887 16.52 -23.28 -28.26
C LEU A 887 17.11 -21.99 -27.65
N THR A 888 16.84 -21.72 -26.38
CA THR A 888 17.36 -20.55 -25.65
C THR A 888 18.87 -20.61 -25.49
N ALA A 889 19.43 -21.78 -25.17
CA ALA A 889 20.88 -21.98 -25.12
C ALA A 889 21.57 -21.80 -26.48
N LYS A 890 20.86 -22.10 -27.58
CA LYS A 890 21.37 -21.96 -28.95
C LYS A 890 21.28 -20.52 -29.49
N LYS A 891 20.27 -19.75 -29.06
CA LYS A 891 20.08 -18.32 -29.38
C LYS A 891 21.27 -17.47 -28.93
N GLY A 892 21.91 -17.82 -27.80
CA GLY A 892 23.12 -17.14 -27.32
C GLY A 892 24.35 -17.27 -28.22
N ASN A 893 24.35 -18.19 -29.21
CA ASN A 893 25.49 -18.49 -30.06
C ASN A 893 25.28 -18.18 -31.57
N THR A 894 24.10 -17.74 -32.02
CA THR A 894 23.82 -17.46 -33.44
C THR A 894 22.66 -16.48 -33.66
N GLN A 895 22.82 -15.49 -34.55
CA GLN A 895 21.74 -14.65 -35.11
C GLN A 895 21.03 -15.42 -36.25
N ASN A 896 20.14 -16.36 -35.92
CA ASN A 896 19.38 -17.11 -36.93
C ASN A 896 17.87 -16.94 -36.72
N ASP A 897 17.20 -16.30 -37.68
CA ASP A 897 15.76 -15.97 -37.64
C ASP A 897 14.87 -17.21 -37.43
N THR A 898 15.31 -18.38 -37.91
CA THR A 898 14.59 -19.65 -37.74
C THR A 898 14.55 -20.14 -36.28
N ILE A 899 15.57 -19.83 -35.47
CA ILE A 899 15.59 -20.19 -34.04
C ILE A 899 14.62 -19.29 -33.26
N LYS A 900 14.52 -18.01 -33.62
CA LYS A 900 13.57 -17.07 -33.01
C LYS A 900 12.12 -17.51 -33.25
N GLU A 901 11.79 -17.90 -34.47
CA GLU A 901 10.45 -18.41 -34.80
C GLU A 901 10.13 -19.74 -34.09
N GLN A 902 11.11 -20.64 -33.96
CA GLN A 902 10.91 -21.89 -33.19
C GLN A 902 10.70 -21.65 -31.69
N ILE A 903 11.33 -20.61 -31.11
CA ILE A 903 11.10 -20.21 -29.71
C ILE A 903 9.65 -19.74 -29.55
N GLU A 904 9.21 -18.81 -30.39
CA GLU A 904 7.84 -18.26 -30.34
C GLU A 904 6.77 -19.36 -30.50
N ILE A 905 6.97 -20.28 -31.45
CA ILE A 905 6.10 -21.44 -31.64
C ILE A 905 6.09 -22.34 -30.40
N THR A 906 7.26 -22.61 -29.80
CA THR A 906 7.37 -23.47 -28.62
C THR A 906 6.74 -22.83 -27.38
N GLU A 907 6.87 -21.50 -27.22
CA GLU A 907 6.19 -20.72 -26.18
C GLU A 907 4.67 -20.74 -26.35
N ASN A 908 4.16 -20.59 -27.57
CA ASN A 908 2.73 -20.70 -27.87
C ASN A 908 2.19 -22.10 -27.54
N LEU A 909 2.91 -23.15 -27.93
CA LEU A 909 2.57 -24.54 -27.58
C LEU A 909 2.58 -24.78 -26.06
N GLN A 910 3.51 -24.16 -25.33
CA GLN A 910 3.53 -24.21 -23.87
C GLN A 910 2.33 -23.47 -23.27
N GLY A 911 2.00 -22.29 -23.79
CA GLY A 911 0.84 -21.51 -23.38
C GLY A 911 -0.47 -22.27 -23.53
N ILE A 912 -0.66 -23.07 -24.59
CA ILE A 912 -1.83 -23.92 -24.77
C ILE A 912 -1.95 -24.98 -23.67
N LEU A 913 -0.84 -25.59 -23.23
CA LEU A 913 -0.84 -26.59 -22.16
C LEU A 913 -1.10 -25.97 -20.77
N ASP A 914 -0.81 -24.68 -20.60
CA ASP A 914 -1.03 -23.92 -19.37
C ASP A 914 -2.41 -23.25 -19.33
N ASN A 915 -3.10 -23.11 -20.47
CA ASN A 915 -4.41 -22.46 -20.57
C ASN A 915 -5.55 -23.34 -20.00
N THR A 916 -5.76 -23.22 -18.69
CA THR A 916 -6.86 -23.85 -17.94
C THR A 916 -8.20 -23.12 -18.06
N LYS A 917 -8.22 -21.93 -18.68
CA LYS A 917 -9.40 -21.07 -18.75
C LYS A 917 -10.23 -21.36 -19.99
N ASP A 918 -9.58 -21.35 -21.17
CA ASP A 918 -10.25 -21.61 -22.45
C ASP A 918 -10.31 -23.10 -22.77
N TYR A 919 -9.43 -23.90 -22.16
CA TYR A 919 -9.38 -25.35 -22.26
C TYR A 919 -9.29 -25.98 -20.86
N PRO A 920 -10.38 -25.92 -20.08
CA PRO A 920 -10.38 -26.39 -18.69
C PRO A 920 -10.06 -27.89 -18.60
N LEU A 921 -10.42 -28.68 -19.61
CA LEU A 921 -10.11 -30.11 -19.62
C LEU A 921 -8.68 -30.40 -20.14
N PRO A 922 -7.93 -31.30 -19.48
CA PRO A 922 -6.68 -31.84 -20.01
C PRO A 922 -6.79 -32.36 -21.45
N SER A 923 -7.86 -33.06 -21.81
CA SER A 923 -8.10 -33.57 -23.17
C SER A 923 -8.23 -32.46 -24.22
N GLU A 924 -8.92 -31.36 -23.89
CA GLU A 924 -9.08 -30.19 -24.76
C GLU A 924 -7.73 -29.52 -25.03
N ARG A 925 -6.89 -29.39 -24.00
CA ARG A 925 -5.51 -28.89 -24.13
C ARG A 925 -4.66 -29.76 -25.02
N ILE A 926 -4.75 -31.09 -24.89
CA ILE A 926 -4.04 -32.03 -25.78
C ILE A 926 -4.50 -31.83 -27.23
N LYS A 927 -5.80 -31.68 -27.46
CA LYS A 927 -6.37 -31.49 -28.80
C LYS A 927 -5.93 -30.16 -29.43
N ALA A 928 -6.03 -29.06 -28.67
CA ALA A 928 -5.56 -27.75 -29.09
C ALA A 928 -4.05 -27.76 -29.39
N PHE A 929 -3.25 -28.32 -28.49
CA PHE A 929 -1.81 -28.47 -28.66
C PHE A 929 -1.47 -29.30 -29.90
N THR A 930 -2.17 -30.41 -30.13
CA THR A 930 -1.96 -31.29 -31.28
C THR A 930 -2.25 -30.59 -32.60
N ASN A 931 -3.32 -29.79 -32.65
CA ASN A 931 -3.69 -29.05 -33.85
C ASN A 931 -2.67 -27.96 -34.14
N GLN A 932 -2.29 -27.18 -33.13
CA GLN A 932 -1.30 -26.12 -33.27
C GLN A 932 0.07 -26.69 -33.69
N LEU A 933 0.54 -27.77 -33.06
CA LEU A 933 1.79 -28.43 -33.41
C LEU A 933 1.82 -28.90 -34.87
N LYS A 934 0.69 -29.35 -35.42
CA LYS A 934 0.59 -29.77 -36.83
C LYS A 934 0.68 -28.58 -37.78
N GLU A 935 0.00 -27.48 -37.46
CA GLU A 935 0.04 -26.26 -38.26
C GLU A 935 1.45 -25.65 -38.27
N ASP A 936 2.06 -25.55 -37.09
CA ASP A 936 3.41 -25.02 -36.94
C ASP A 936 4.45 -25.88 -37.63
N ASN A 937 4.33 -27.21 -37.54
CA ASN A 937 5.23 -28.13 -38.24
C ASN A 937 5.09 -28.03 -39.77
N LYS A 938 3.88 -27.78 -40.28
CA LYS A 938 3.64 -27.53 -41.71
C LYS A 938 4.22 -26.19 -42.15
N LYS A 939 4.04 -25.14 -41.34
CA LYS A 939 4.57 -23.79 -41.58
C LYS A 939 6.10 -23.80 -41.65
N LEU A 940 6.75 -24.36 -40.62
CA LEU A 940 8.21 -24.45 -40.54
C LEU A 940 8.81 -25.27 -41.68
N SER A 941 8.17 -26.38 -42.08
CA SER A 941 8.64 -27.23 -43.18
C SER A 941 8.45 -26.60 -44.57
N ALA A 942 7.58 -25.60 -44.70
CA ALA A 942 7.35 -24.87 -45.96
C ALA A 942 8.29 -23.68 -46.15
N GLN A 943 8.80 -23.11 -45.05
CA GLN A 943 9.61 -21.89 -45.06
C GLN A 943 11.11 -22.17 -44.91
N HIS A 944 11.49 -23.23 -44.20
CA HIS A 944 12.88 -23.60 -43.92
C HIS A 944 13.07 -25.14 -43.89
N ASP A 945 14.32 -25.64 -43.91
CA ASP A 945 14.57 -27.03 -43.50
C ASP A 945 14.64 -27.06 -41.96
N PRO A 946 13.66 -27.65 -41.26
CA PRO A 946 13.60 -27.56 -39.81
C PRO A 946 14.82 -28.22 -39.18
N ASP A 947 15.36 -27.57 -38.14
CA ASP A 947 16.44 -28.11 -37.31
C ASP A 947 16.16 -29.60 -36.97
N PRO A 948 17.15 -30.50 -37.12
CA PRO A 948 17.02 -31.88 -36.65
C PRO A 948 16.48 -32.02 -35.22
N ALA A 949 16.73 -31.02 -34.35
CA ALA A 949 16.16 -30.93 -33.01
C ALA A 949 14.65 -30.66 -33.00
N TRP A 950 14.13 -29.78 -33.86
CA TRP A 950 12.69 -29.53 -34.02
C TRP A 950 11.96 -30.80 -34.48
N LYS A 951 12.49 -31.48 -35.51
CA LYS A 951 11.91 -32.74 -36.02
C LYS A 951 11.85 -33.82 -34.93
N ARG A 952 12.85 -33.86 -34.02
CA ARG A 952 12.84 -34.76 -32.87
C ARG A 952 11.81 -34.34 -31.83
N PHE A 953 11.72 -33.05 -31.49
CA PHE A 953 10.74 -32.52 -30.55
C PHE A 953 9.30 -32.78 -30.99
N ALA A 954 8.94 -32.37 -32.22
CA ALA A 954 7.60 -32.57 -32.77
C ALA A 954 7.24 -34.06 -32.84
N LYS A 955 8.20 -34.91 -33.24
CA LYS A 955 8.02 -36.37 -33.25
C LYS A 955 7.83 -36.94 -31.84
N SER A 956 8.60 -36.50 -30.85
CA SER A 956 8.46 -36.93 -29.46
C SER A 956 7.09 -36.53 -28.89
N CYS A 957 6.61 -35.32 -29.15
CA CYS A 957 5.28 -34.87 -28.73
C CYS A 957 4.17 -35.72 -29.38
N LEU A 958 4.22 -35.94 -30.69
CA LEU A 958 3.24 -36.76 -31.40
C LEU A 958 3.29 -38.24 -30.98
N ILE A 959 4.48 -38.76 -30.63
CA ILE A 959 4.64 -40.09 -30.06
C ILE A 959 4.04 -40.13 -28.66
N THR A 960 4.29 -39.15 -27.79
CA THR A 960 3.69 -39.07 -26.45
C THR A 960 2.16 -39.03 -26.52
N ILE A 961 1.62 -38.20 -27.41
CA ILE A 961 0.17 -38.13 -27.68
C ILE A 961 -0.34 -39.47 -28.21
N GLY A 962 0.35 -40.05 -29.19
CA GLY A 962 -0.03 -41.31 -29.82
C GLY A 962 0.05 -42.51 -28.88
N VAL A 963 1.11 -42.62 -28.06
CA VAL A 963 1.37 -43.69 -27.09
C VAL A 963 0.32 -43.67 -25.99
N ILE A 964 -0.03 -42.49 -25.49
CA ILE A 964 -0.94 -42.38 -24.34
C ILE A 964 -2.40 -42.38 -24.81
N CYS A 965 -2.73 -41.72 -25.94
CA CYS A 965 -4.10 -41.77 -26.47
C CYS A 965 -4.46 -43.12 -27.12
N SER A 966 -3.49 -43.94 -27.57
CA SER A 966 -3.76 -45.28 -28.14
C SER A 966 -4.19 -46.33 -27.12
N GLY A 967 -4.03 -46.04 -25.82
CA GLY A 967 -4.55 -46.88 -24.73
C GLY A 967 -5.97 -46.51 -24.28
N ILE A 968 -6.49 -45.35 -24.70
CA ILE A 968 -7.62 -44.66 -24.03
C ILE A 968 -8.74 -44.30 -25.02
N ILE A 969 -8.44 -43.95 -26.28
CA ILE A 969 -9.43 -43.44 -27.24
C ILE A 969 -9.50 -44.32 -28.50
N PRO A 970 -10.56 -45.10 -28.73
CA PRO A 970 -10.77 -45.77 -30.00
C PRO A 970 -11.30 -44.76 -31.03
N GLY A 971 -10.49 -44.39 -32.03
CA GLY A 971 -11.06 -44.22 -33.38
C GLY A 971 -10.67 -43.03 -34.25
N ILE A 972 -10.04 -41.93 -33.78
CA ILE A 972 -9.87 -40.74 -34.66
C ILE A 972 -8.41 -40.24 -34.78
N LEU A 973 -7.61 -40.28 -33.71
CA LEU A 973 -6.22 -39.77 -33.77
C LEU A 973 -5.21 -40.77 -34.35
N ALA A 974 -5.45 -42.08 -34.19
CA ALA A 974 -4.60 -43.14 -34.73
C ALA A 974 -4.56 -43.13 -36.27
N LEU A 975 -5.68 -42.79 -36.95
CA LEU A 975 -5.72 -42.69 -38.41
C LEU A 975 -4.93 -41.49 -38.95
N ALA A 976 -4.88 -40.37 -38.21
CA ALA A 976 -4.13 -39.20 -38.61
C ALA A 976 -2.60 -39.39 -38.48
N ALA A 977 -2.15 -40.13 -37.46
CA ALA A 977 -0.74 -40.48 -37.29
C ALA A 977 -0.29 -41.59 -38.27
N TYR A 978 -1.16 -42.56 -38.56
CA TYR A 978 -0.88 -43.68 -39.47
C TYR A 978 -0.72 -43.24 -40.93
N ASN A 979 -1.52 -42.28 -41.40
CA ASN A 979 -1.43 -41.78 -42.79
C ASN A 979 -0.16 -40.96 -43.08
N HIS A 980 0.59 -40.51 -42.07
CA HIS A 980 1.80 -39.72 -42.26
C HIS A 980 3.10 -40.56 -42.36
N PHE A 981 3.07 -41.83 -41.92
CA PHE A 981 4.25 -42.70 -41.82
C PHE A 981 4.18 -43.96 -42.71
N LYS A 982 3.67 -43.80 -43.93
CA LYS A 982 3.83 -44.85 -44.94
C LYS A 982 5.21 -44.73 -45.60
N ASP A 983 6.24 -45.14 -44.86
CA ASP A 983 7.44 -45.76 -45.44
C ASP A 983 8.27 -46.45 -44.35
N LYS A 984 8.31 -47.79 -44.44
CA LYS A 984 9.25 -48.72 -43.81
C LYS A 984 9.13 -48.97 -42.29
N SER A 985 8.16 -49.81 -41.89
CA SER A 985 8.35 -50.95 -40.96
C SER A 985 7.02 -51.67 -40.68
N SER A 986 7.06 -52.99 -40.43
CA SER A 986 5.86 -53.79 -40.18
C SER A 986 5.25 -53.51 -38.79
N PRO A 987 3.93 -53.70 -38.61
CA PRO A 987 3.23 -53.43 -37.34
C PRO A 987 3.84 -54.14 -36.12
N GLN A 988 4.45 -55.31 -36.32
CA GLN A 988 5.08 -56.08 -35.23
C GLN A 988 6.32 -55.39 -34.66
N SER A 989 7.19 -54.81 -35.49
CA SER A 989 8.45 -54.21 -35.00
C SER A 989 8.23 -52.88 -34.28
N PHE A 990 7.16 -52.16 -34.64
CA PHE A 990 6.70 -50.98 -33.92
C PHE A 990 6.19 -51.38 -32.53
N THR A 991 5.42 -52.48 -32.43
CA THR A 991 4.81 -52.95 -31.18
C THR A 991 5.85 -53.50 -30.17
N ASP A 992 6.90 -54.17 -30.65
CA ASP A 992 7.93 -54.77 -29.78
C ASP A 992 8.94 -53.74 -29.26
N LYS A 993 9.34 -52.78 -30.10
CA LYS A 993 10.18 -51.65 -29.67
C LYS A 993 9.41 -50.73 -28.70
N TYR A 994 8.09 -50.67 -28.84
CA TYR A 994 7.13 -49.93 -28.02
C TYR A 994 6.87 -50.57 -26.65
N LYS A 995 6.69 -51.90 -26.56
CA LYS A 995 6.56 -52.60 -25.27
C LYS A 995 7.78 -52.43 -24.37
N ASN A 996 8.98 -52.33 -24.96
CA ASN A 996 10.23 -52.14 -24.22
C ASN A 996 10.49 -50.71 -23.72
N GLU A 997 9.88 -49.69 -24.33
CA GLU A 997 9.94 -48.31 -23.81
C GLU A 997 8.82 -48.06 -22.78
N LEU A 998 7.63 -48.65 -23.00
CA LEU A 998 6.53 -48.59 -22.04
C LEU A 998 6.88 -49.28 -20.70
N SER A 999 7.66 -50.37 -20.73
CA SER A 999 8.14 -51.05 -19.52
C SER A 999 9.17 -50.22 -18.74
N LYS A 1000 10.02 -49.44 -19.42
CA LYS A 1000 10.96 -48.50 -18.77
C LYS A 1000 10.25 -47.32 -18.12
N ILE A 1001 9.23 -46.78 -18.78
CA ILE A 1001 8.42 -45.68 -18.25
C ILE A 1001 7.57 -46.15 -17.07
N LYS A 1002 6.96 -47.36 -17.14
CA LYS A 1002 6.27 -47.97 -15.99
C LYS A 1002 7.21 -48.25 -14.82
N GLN A 1003 8.44 -48.73 -15.08
CA GLN A 1003 9.44 -48.86 -14.02
C GLN A 1003 9.81 -47.52 -13.37
N GLN A 1004 9.91 -46.43 -14.12
CA GLN A 1004 10.17 -45.10 -13.57
C GLN A 1004 8.97 -44.53 -12.79
N SER A 1005 7.73 -44.79 -13.22
CA SER A 1005 6.53 -44.38 -12.47
C SER A 1005 6.34 -45.21 -11.20
N ASP A 1006 6.63 -46.51 -11.25
CA ASP A 1006 6.51 -47.40 -10.09
C ASP A 1006 7.58 -47.06 -9.02
N ILE A 1007 8.79 -46.67 -9.44
CA ILE A 1007 9.83 -46.14 -8.51
C ILE A 1007 9.36 -44.84 -7.83
N SER A 1008 8.63 -43.96 -8.55
CA SER A 1008 8.08 -42.73 -7.96
C SER A 1008 6.89 -43.00 -7.02
N LYS A 1009 6.11 -44.06 -7.28
CA LYS A 1009 5.00 -44.54 -6.43
C LYS A 1009 5.52 -45.14 -5.12
N TYR A 1010 6.60 -45.93 -5.16
CA TYR A 1010 7.22 -46.48 -3.96
C TYR A 1010 7.92 -45.41 -3.10
N GLN A 1011 8.39 -44.31 -3.68
CA GLN A 1011 8.91 -43.17 -2.91
C GLN A 1011 7.80 -42.32 -2.27
N THR A 1012 6.63 -42.21 -2.91
CA THR A 1012 5.47 -41.49 -2.35
C THR A 1012 4.64 -42.32 -1.37
N GLU A 1013 4.55 -43.64 -1.55
CA GLU A 1013 3.91 -44.56 -0.59
C GLU A 1013 4.72 -44.73 0.72
N GLY A 1014 6.06 -44.63 0.64
CA GLY A 1014 6.93 -44.58 1.83
C GLY A 1014 6.78 -43.30 2.66
N GLU A 1015 6.36 -42.19 2.05
CA GLU A 1015 6.10 -40.91 2.74
C GLU A 1015 4.64 -40.77 3.20
N THR A 1016 3.67 -41.42 2.53
CA THR A 1016 2.24 -41.37 2.92
C THR A 1016 1.82 -42.38 3.99
N GLN A 1017 2.58 -43.46 4.21
CA GLN A 1017 2.30 -44.41 5.31
C GLN A 1017 2.61 -43.86 6.72
N ASN A 1018 3.39 -42.78 6.84
CA ASN A 1018 3.61 -42.11 8.14
C ASN A 1018 2.63 -40.96 8.43
N LEU A 1019 1.68 -40.66 7.53
CA LEU A 1019 0.77 -39.50 7.66
C LEU A 1019 -0.73 -39.85 7.67
N THR A 1020 -1.11 -41.12 7.64
CA THR A 1020 -2.54 -41.54 7.54
C THR A 1020 -3.06 -42.36 8.72
N THR A 1021 -2.33 -42.45 9.84
CA THR A 1021 -2.87 -43.00 11.10
C THR A 1021 -3.23 -41.91 12.09
N THR A 1022 -4.22 -41.08 11.76
CA THR A 1022 -5.24 -40.58 12.72
C THR A 1022 -6.30 -39.74 12.00
N GLY A 1023 -7.55 -40.18 11.99
CA GLY A 1023 -8.68 -39.25 12.13
C GLY A 1023 -9.65 -39.02 10.96
N LEU A 1024 -10.10 -40.07 10.27
CA LEU A 1024 -11.41 -40.06 9.60
C LEU A 1024 -12.52 -40.12 10.69
N ALA A 1025 -13.22 -39.01 10.93
CA ALA A 1025 -14.65 -38.94 11.34
C ALA A 1025 -15.10 -37.52 11.76
N ARG A 1026 -15.53 -36.68 10.80
CA ARG A 1026 -16.73 -35.80 10.81
C ARG A 1026 -16.66 -34.80 9.68
#